data_AF-A0A8T0IMU5-F1
#
_entry.id   AF-A0A8T0IMU5-F1
#
_cell.length_a   1.000
_cell.length_b   1.000
_cell.length_c   1.000
_cell.angle_alpha   90.00
_cell.angle_beta   90.00
_cell.angle_gamma   90.00
#
_symmetry.space_group_name_H-M   'P 1'
#
loop_
_entity.id
_entity.type
_entity.pdbx_description
1 polymer ?
#
loop_
_entity_poly.entity_id
_entity_poly.type
_entity_poly.pdbx_seq_one_letter_code
_entity_poly.pdbx_strand_id
1 'polypeptide(L)'
;MGTLSEEQLAVFHEDGYELGVTNHLTEDQIGKFKKAFDGKELEVVERSAEYRFVRATRDIQVGTVLGIFDGTIQAKCARYTISLGDNVHVVNHTPLILINHSCSPNTALQWSAPPSHESSFSSLAALAGAHPEQVFPLVVAIASISKGEEVTWNYLSSEWELSCPFDCQCRSRSDLCVGKVLGAKHLTSAQKTRMSPLMAPHILKKMAACESDIAVDRLSVCVLGSSYANGKDALGKIDDYQRNPGYVNHCHNFEYHGLSKDDCYAETRKLIKSGKYDVFFNLCDGALDATTAGIDVIRALETYDAAFTGAGVKQYEPTKIEMKLLAADAGINVPPYFVFKNREDIESIEELFGQAGLTFPVIVKHISGYSSIGMTRSSRCSDFKQLRLQSSELLETYGEGFVENFIEGEEITVLAFEGPCVLEPFDMAELQNRADAVRFQGHGPMNNDICTTLVPVTVRFPSNETFKHFDMKWTTNVDMKWERITGIAKDLACRDVGLKAFKAVLRGMGYGRTDLRIDADGKIWFLEINPNCGLFYPAGCASADIILKNDEAVGAERFVNLMIAAATRRQMLHKLARPCFDVVFCKMSGGHTLRANRLIRENELILAEEGRAFHLVSLKHVENNWPEEDKVVFRRYSWPLSKHLYAIWSDDPSTWRPINHSCDPTCWFGPDHSLNVFARRNLAKGQEITIDYSTYCSPDAFEPFECHCGTSKCRKVITKEDLPDMAAKYGTRVTAFLSGC
;
A
#
# COMPACT_ATOMS: atom_id res chain seq x y z
N MET A 1 40.95 -15.86 -6.97
CA MET A 1 41.23 -14.55 -7.58
C MET A 1 42.34 -14.76 -8.59
N GLY A 2 42.10 -14.45 -9.86
CA GLY A 2 43.14 -14.39 -10.89
C GLY A 2 43.02 -13.03 -11.54
N THR A 3 43.97 -12.14 -11.25
CA THR A 3 44.13 -10.85 -11.89
C THR A 3 44.55 -11.08 -13.35
N LEU A 4 43.91 -10.39 -14.29
CA LEU A 4 44.32 -10.37 -15.70
C LEU A 4 45.73 -9.76 -15.80
N SER A 5 46.58 -10.29 -16.68
CA SER A 5 47.96 -9.81 -16.83
C SER A 5 48.03 -8.47 -17.57
N GLU A 6 49.10 -7.68 -17.36
CA GLU A 6 49.32 -6.39 -18.06
C GLU A 6 49.29 -6.52 -19.59
N GLU A 7 49.62 -7.69 -20.16
CA GLU A 7 49.49 -7.96 -21.60
C GLU A 7 48.02 -8.09 -22.07
N GLN A 8 47.09 -8.49 -21.20
CA GLN A 8 45.64 -8.52 -21.51
C GLN A 8 45.01 -7.12 -21.41
N LEU A 9 45.60 -6.22 -20.63
CA LEU A 9 45.21 -4.81 -20.56
C LEU A 9 45.78 -3.99 -21.74
N ALA A 10 46.89 -4.42 -22.34
CA ALA A 10 47.57 -3.71 -23.43
C ALA A 10 46.81 -3.74 -24.78
N VAL A 11 45.87 -4.67 -24.99
CA VAL A 11 45.10 -4.76 -26.25
C VAL A 11 44.03 -3.66 -26.39
N PHE A 12 43.72 -2.92 -25.32
CA PHE A 12 42.64 -1.94 -25.32
C PHE A 12 43.08 -0.48 -25.53
N HIS A 13 44.38 -0.19 -25.63
CA HIS A 13 44.89 1.19 -25.61
C HIS A 13 45.50 1.72 -26.92
N GLU A 14 45.73 0.90 -27.96
CA GLU A 14 46.47 1.37 -29.15
C GLU A 14 45.61 1.95 -30.29
N ASP A 15 44.31 1.67 -30.37
CA ASP A 15 43.46 2.27 -31.40
C ASP A 15 42.60 3.37 -30.79
N GLY A 16 42.97 4.62 -31.06
CA GLY A 16 42.13 5.79 -30.80
C GLY A 16 40.82 5.67 -31.58
N TYR A 17 39.81 5.07 -30.96
CA TYR A 17 38.45 5.03 -31.50
C TYR A 17 37.79 6.40 -31.28
N GLU A 18 37.88 7.28 -32.27
CA GLU A 18 36.77 8.17 -32.54
C GLU A 18 35.58 7.29 -32.92
N LEU A 19 34.77 6.90 -31.93
CA LEU A 19 33.47 6.29 -32.17
C LEU A 19 32.58 7.33 -32.84
N GLY A 20 32.66 7.36 -34.18
CA GLY A 20 31.59 7.87 -35.01
C GLY A 20 30.27 7.28 -34.53
N VAL A 21 29.25 8.11 -34.52
CA VAL A 21 27.91 7.85 -33.99
C VAL A 21 27.22 6.74 -34.79
N THR A 22 27.62 5.48 -34.60
CA THR A 22 27.10 4.35 -35.35
C THR A 22 26.05 3.60 -34.52
N ASN A 23 24.83 3.51 -35.06
CA ASN A 23 23.72 2.74 -34.45
C ASN A 23 23.87 1.21 -34.60
N HIS A 24 25.04 0.73 -35.02
CA HIS A 24 25.32 -0.67 -35.34
C HIS A 24 26.70 -1.08 -34.82
N LEU A 25 26.81 -2.29 -34.27
CA LEU A 25 28.07 -2.94 -33.90
C LEU A 25 28.68 -3.63 -35.12
N THR A 26 30.00 -3.57 -35.27
CA THR A 26 30.73 -4.27 -36.36
C THR A 26 30.88 -5.77 -36.05
N GLU A 27 31.07 -6.61 -37.08
CA GLU A 27 31.31 -8.05 -36.91
C GLU A 27 32.56 -8.35 -36.04
N ASP A 28 33.58 -7.50 -36.13
CA ASP A 28 34.78 -7.59 -35.28
C ASP A 28 34.46 -7.32 -33.80
N GLN A 29 33.70 -6.26 -33.50
CA GLN A 29 33.23 -5.96 -32.13
C GLN A 29 32.42 -7.13 -31.57
N ILE A 30 31.53 -7.72 -32.38
CA ILE A 30 30.72 -8.88 -31.99
C ILE A 30 31.61 -10.10 -31.71
N GLY A 31 32.61 -10.36 -32.54
CA GLY A 31 33.56 -11.44 -32.35
C GLY A 31 34.39 -11.29 -31.07
N LYS A 32 34.83 -10.07 -30.75
CA LYS A 32 35.53 -9.74 -29.50
C LYS A 32 34.62 -9.94 -28.28
N PHE A 33 33.36 -9.50 -28.36
CA PHE A 33 32.38 -9.69 -27.29
C PHE A 33 32.07 -11.16 -27.01
N LYS A 34 31.90 -12.00 -28.06
CA LYS A 34 31.70 -13.45 -27.90
C LYS A 34 32.90 -14.12 -27.21
N LYS A 35 34.13 -13.67 -27.49
CA LYS A 35 35.36 -14.17 -26.85
C LYS A 35 35.53 -13.71 -25.40
N ALA A 36 35.07 -12.50 -25.06
CA ALA A 36 35.20 -11.94 -23.72
C ALA A 36 34.32 -12.66 -22.67
N PHE A 37 33.19 -13.24 -23.08
CA PHE A 37 32.26 -13.97 -22.19
C PHE A 37 32.49 -15.48 -22.11
N ASP A 38 33.57 -16.02 -22.69
CA ASP A 38 33.80 -17.46 -22.84
C ASP A 38 34.18 -18.17 -21.52
N GLY A 39 33.26 -18.11 -20.55
CA GLY A 39 33.07 -19.14 -19.54
C GLY A 39 33.08 -18.72 -18.07
N LYS A 40 32.15 -17.86 -17.60
CA LYS A 40 31.77 -17.88 -16.16
C LYS A 40 30.27 -17.78 -15.84
N GLU A 41 29.48 -16.89 -16.46
CA GLU A 41 28.06 -16.70 -16.05
C GLU A 41 27.06 -16.36 -17.16
N LEU A 42 27.50 -15.70 -18.24
CA LEU A 42 26.63 -15.20 -19.31
C LEU A 42 27.16 -15.61 -20.69
N GLU A 43 26.28 -15.73 -21.67
CA GLU A 43 26.65 -15.93 -23.08
C GLU A 43 25.83 -15.03 -24.01
N VAL A 44 26.44 -14.65 -25.13
CA VAL A 44 25.78 -13.86 -26.18
C VAL A 44 25.11 -14.79 -27.19
N VAL A 45 23.81 -14.61 -27.39
CA VAL A 45 23.01 -15.38 -28.35
C VAL A 45 22.54 -14.48 -29.48
N GLU A 46 22.67 -15.00 -30.71
CA GLU A 46 22.24 -14.32 -31.93
C GLU A 46 20.98 -15.01 -32.46
N ARG A 47 19.86 -14.28 -32.48
CA ARG A 47 18.58 -14.78 -33.01
C ARG A 47 18.38 -14.37 -34.46
N SER A 48 18.84 -13.17 -34.82
CA SER A 48 18.89 -12.64 -36.18
C SER A 48 20.02 -11.60 -36.28
N ALA A 49 20.32 -11.12 -37.50
CA ALA A 49 21.30 -10.06 -37.72
C ALA A 49 20.99 -8.76 -36.93
N GLU A 50 19.72 -8.54 -36.57
CA GLU A 50 19.23 -7.34 -35.88
C GLU A 50 18.87 -7.56 -34.41
N TYR A 51 18.73 -8.82 -33.95
CA TYR A 51 18.36 -9.14 -32.58
C TYR A 51 19.38 -10.08 -31.92
N ARG A 52 20.14 -9.50 -30.99
CA ARG A 52 21.13 -10.17 -30.15
C ARG A 52 20.77 -9.93 -28.69
N PHE A 53 21.09 -10.90 -27.84
CA PHE A 53 20.78 -10.81 -26.42
C PHE A 53 21.80 -11.57 -25.59
N VAL A 54 21.81 -11.30 -24.29
CA VAL A 54 22.64 -12.01 -23.31
C VAL A 54 21.74 -12.94 -22.50
N ARG A 55 22.18 -14.17 -22.25
CA ARG A 55 21.46 -15.11 -21.37
C ARG A 55 22.37 -15.78 -20.36
N ALA A 56 21.80 -16.30 -19.28
CA ALA A 56 22.53 -16.99 -18.24
C ALA A 56 23.01 -18.39 -18.67
N THR A 57 24.26 -18.75 -18.39
CA THR A 57 24.80 -20.09 -18.68
C THR A 57 24.62 -21.08 -17.52
N ARG A 58 24.23 -20.57 -16.35
CA ARG A 58 23.90 -21.28 -15.11
C ARG A 58 22.80 -20.54 -14.36
N ASP A 59 22.26 -21.14 -13.31
CA ASP A 59 21.36 -20.43 -12.41
C ASP A 59 22.13 -19.32 -11.68
N ILE A 60 21.58 -18.12 -11.68
CA ILE A 60 22.14 -16.92 -11.05
C ILE A 60 21.22 -16.52 -9.91
N GLN A 61 21.82 -16.32 -8.74
CA GLN A 61 21.09 -15.92 -7.53
C GLN A 61 20.89 -14.40 -7.51
N VAL A 62 19.80 -13.98 -6.87
CA VAL A 62 19.52 -12.57 -6.58
C VAL A 62 20.72 -11.92 -5.88
N GLY A 63 21.07 -10.69 -6.27
CA GLY A 63 22.21 -9.92 -5.73
C GLY A 63 23.56 -10.19 -6.39
N THR A 64 23.66 -11.18 -7.29
CA THR A 64 24.90 -11.45 -8.04
C THR A 64 25.25 -10.25 -8.92
N VAL A 65 26.51 -9.78 -8.84
CA VAL A 65 27.05 -8.76 -9.75
C VAL A 65 27.50 -9.44 -11.05
N LEU A 66 26.85 -9.11 -12.16
CA LEU A 66 27.10 -9.70 -13.47
C LEU A 66 28.19 -8.97 -14.27
N GLY A 67 28.51 -7.73 -13.87
CA GLY A 67 29.63 -6.97 -14.39
C GLY A 67 29.43 -5.47 -14.21
N ILE A 68 30.29 -4.68 -14.86
CA ILE A 68 30.37 -3.23 -14.72
C ILE A 68 30.27 -2.56 -16.10
N PHE A 69 29.76 -1.33 -16.12
CA PHE A 69 29.82 -0.45 -17.29
C PHE A 69 31.11 0.37 -17.30
N ASP A 70 32.26 -0.27 -17.50
CA ASP A 70 33.58 0.37 -17.63
C ASP A 70 33.91 0.63 -19.10
N GLY A 71 33.65 1.86 -19.56
CA GLY A 71 33.67 2.16 -20.98
C GLY A 71 34.17 3.55 -21.33
N THR A 72 34.27 3.84 -22.62
CA THR A 72 34.65 5.17 -23.10
C THR A 72 33.51 6.15 -22.85
N ILE A 73 33.84 7.30 -22.24
CA ILE A 73 32.88 8.37 -21.98
C ILE A 73 32.76 9.26 -23.21
N GLN A 74 31.53 9.62 -23.57
CA GLN A 74 31.23 10.55 -24.65
C GLN A 74 30.06 11.46 -24.28
N ALA A 75 30.01 12.63 -24.93
CA ALA A 75 28.93 13.59 -24.66
C ALA A 75 27.63 13.28 -25.42
N LYS A 76 27.72 12.51 -26.51
CA LYS A 76 26.60 12.26 -27.42
C LYS A 76 25.89 10.95 -27.09
N CYS A 77 24.58 11.02 -26.90
CA CYS A 77 23.72 9.84 -26.75
C CYS A 77 23.64 9.04 -28.07
N ALA A 78 23.74 7.71 -27.99
CA ALA A 78 23.59 6.78 -29.10
C ALA A 78 22.88 5.49 -28.65
N ARG A 79 22.54 4.58 -29.57
CA ARG A 79 21.76 3.37 -29.28
C ARG A 79 22.41 2.47 -28.22
N TYR A 80 23.73 2.38 -28.21
CA TYR A 80 24.50 1.48 -27.35
C TYR A 80 25.23 2.21 -26.21
N THR A 81 24.76 3.40 -25.86
CA THR A 81 25.33 4.19 -24.76
C THR A 81 24.41 4.22 -23.55
N ILE A 82 24.97 4.41 -22.37
CA ILE A 82 24.22 4.55 -21.13
C ILE A 82 24.50 5.92 -20.53
N SER A 83 23.45 6.66 -20.22
CA SER A 83 23.54 7.96 -19.57
C SER A 83 24.09 7.82 -18.15
N LEU A 84 25.17 8.54 -17.84
CA LEU A 84 25.74 8.71 -16.50
C LEU A 84 25.41 10.09 -15.89
N GLY A 85 24.84 11.01 -16.69
CA GLY A 85 24.53 12.37 -16.28
C GLY A 85 24.16 13.26 -17.47
N ASP A 86 24.05 14.56 -17.23
CA ASP A 86 23.76 15.53 -18.29
C ASP A 86 24.89 15.59 -19.32
N ASN A 87 24.59 15.20 -20.57
CA ASN A 87 25.55 15.13 -21.66
C ASN A 87 26.79 14.27 -21.32
N VAL A 88 26.62 13.22 -20.51
CA VAL A 88 27.67 12.26 -20.18
C VAL A 88 27.10 10.86 -20.36
N HIS A 89 27.66 10.13 -21.31
CA HIS A 89 27.28 8.76 -21.63
C HIS A 89 28.50 7.86 -21.66
N VAL A 90 28.32 6.57 -21.30
CA VAL A 90 29.36 5.55 -21.41
C VAL A 90 29.00 4.54 -22.51
N VAL A 91 29.97 4.21 -23.35
CA VAL A 91 29.91 3.07 -24.28
C VAL A 91 30.64 1.90 -23.64
N ASN A 92 29.90 0.86 -23.27
CA ASN A 92 30.50 -0.34 -22.68
C ASN A 92 31.30 -1.13 -23.74
N HIS A 93 32.52 -1.54 -23.38
CA HIS A 93 33.31 -2.48 -24.19
C HIS A 93 33.13 -3.93 -23.73
N THR A 94 32.18 -4.19 -22.83
CA THR A 94 31.75 -5.53 -22.45
C THR A 94 30.41 -5.89 -23.12
N PRO A 95 30.10 -7.19 -23.24
CA PRO A 95 28.88 -7.60 -23.93
C PRO A 95 27.59 -7.33 -23.12
N LEU A 96 27.70 -6.73 -21.92
CA LEU A 96 26.56 -6.19 -21.16
C LEU A 96 25.79 -5.11 -21.95
N ILE A 97 26.42 -4.50 -22.95
CA ILE A 97 25.79 -3.58 -23.91
C ILE A 97 24.65 -4.23 -24.72
N LEU A 98 24.61 -5.57 -24.78
CA LEU A 98 23.60 -6.36 -25.47
C LEU A 98 22.44 -6.79 -24.56
N ILE A 99 22.39 -6.30 -23.31
CA ILE A 99 21.25 -6.54 -22.41
C ILE A 99 20.03 -5.81 -22.96
N ASN A 100 18.95 -6.57 -23.18
CA ASN A 100 17.72 -6.03 -23.75
C ASN A 100 16.80 -5.40 -22.70
N HIS A 101 15.89 -4.57 -23.20
CA HIS A 101 14.88 -3.92 -22.38
C HIS A 101 13.83 -4.91 -21.90
N SER A 102 13.49 -4.86 -20.62
CA SER A 102 12.24 -5.40 -20.08
C SER A 102 11.60 -4.40 -19.12
N CYS A 103 10.27 -4.25 -19.20
CA CYS A 103 9.50 -3.48 -18.21
C CYS A 103 9.38 -4.22 -16.85
N SER A 104 9.67 -5.53 -16.84
CA SER A 104 9.79 -6.37 -15.65
C SER A 104 11.16 -7.05 -15.67
N PRO A 105 12.25 -6.30 -15.47
CA PRO A 105 13.60 -6.82 -15.66
C PRO A 105 14.02 -7.79 -14.54
N ASN A 106 14.98 -8.66 -14.85
CA ASN A 106 15.63 -9.54 -13.88
C ASN A 106 17.00 -9.00 -13.41
N THR A 107 17.49 -7.91 -14.00
CA THR A 107 18.67 -7.14 -13.56
C THR A 107 18.41 -5.64 -13.44
N ALA A 108 19.24 -4.96 -12.68
CA ALA A 108 19.19 -3.51 -12.51
C ALA A 108 20.60 -2.90 -12.42
N LEU A 109 20.67 -1.59 -12.61
CA LEU A 109 21.89 -0.83 -12.39
C LEU A 109 22.03 -0.39 -10.95
N GLN A 110 23.12 -0.81 -10.30
CA GLN A 110 23.52 -0.30 -9.02
C GLN A 110 24.60 0.78 -9.19
N TRP A 111 24.28 1.98 -8.70
CA TRP A 111 25.13 3.16 -8.73
C TRP A 111 25.81 3.30 -7.37
N SER A 112 27.05 2.85 -7.24
CA SER A 112 27.81 2.93 -5.98
C SER A 112 29.25 3.37 -6.25
N ALA A 113 29.77 4.28 -5.42
CA ALA A 113 31.21 4.54 -5.38
C ALA A 113 31.96 3.22 -5.11
N PRO A 114 33.07 2.93 -5.82
CA PRO A 114 33.79 1.68 -5.62
C PRO A 114 34.22 1.55 -4.15
N PRO A 115 34.20 0.33 -3.57
CA PRO A 115 34.65 0.12 -2.20
C PRO A 115 36.11 0.55 -2.03
N SER A 116 36.43 1.16 -0.89
CA SER A 116 37.71 1.82 -0.58
C SER A 116 38.91 0.88 -0.38
N HIS A 117 38.88 -0.35 -0.89
CA HIS A 117 39.99 -1.29 -0.79
C HIS A 117 40.39 -1.85 -2.17
N GLU A 118 41.71 -1.80 -2.41
CA GLU A 118 42.48 -2.36 -3.54
C GLU A 118 42.59 -1.49 -4.82
N SER A 119 43.36 -0.41 -4.68
CA SER A 119 44.57 0.00 -5.47
C SER A 119 44.73 -0.34 -6.96
N SER A 120 43.68 -0.64 -7.71
CA SER A 120 43.78 -0.92 -9.17
C SER A 120 42.96 0.06 -10.03
N PHE A 121 42.03 0.82 -9.44
CA PHE A 121 41.15 1.74 -10.18
C PHE A 121 41.67 3.18 -10.28
N SER A 122 42.68 3.56 -9.49
CA SER A 122 43.22 4.93 -9.51
C SER A 122 44.09 5.24 -10.74
N SER A 123 44.59 4.23 -11.46
CA SER A 123 45.48 4.42 -12.61
C SER A 123 44.74 4.67 -13.93
N LEU A 124 43.53 4.13 -14.13
CA LEU A 124 42.73 4.33 -15.35
C LEU A 124 42.01 5.68 -15.39
N ALA A 125 41.53 6.18 -14.24
CA ALA A 125 40.90 7.51 -14.16
C ALA A 125 41.88 8.65 -14.49
N ALA A 126 43.17 8.48 -14.16
CA ALA A 126 44.22 9.47 -14.43
C ALA A 126 44.60 9.58 -15.93
N LEU A 127 44.37 8.53 -16.73
CA LEU A 127 44.67 8.51 -18.17
C LEU A 127 43.53 9.04 -19.06
N ALA A 128 42.29 9.07 -18.56
CA ALA A 128 41.11 9.45 -19.33
C ALA A 128 40.58 10.88 -19.06
N GLY A 129 41.25 11.68 -18.22
CA GLY A 129 40.75 13.01 -17.83
C GLY A 129 39.43 12.99 -17.06
N ALA A 130 39.04 11.82 -16.54
CA ALA A 130 37.83 11.58 -15.77
C ALA A 130 38.03 12.05 -14.31
N HIS A 131 37.08 12.83 -13.79
CA HIS A 131 37.11 13.25 -12.38
C HIS A 131 37.07 12.03 -11.43
N PRO A 132 37.78 12.07 -10.28
CA PRO A 132 37.88 10.95 -9.32
C PRO A 132 36.56 10.45 -8.71
N GLU A 133 35.44 11.13 -8.95
CA GLU A 133 34.11 10.81 -8.41
C GLU A 133 33.20 10.06 -9.40
N GLN A 134 33.67 9.71 -10.60
CA GLN A 134 32.83 9.04 -11.61
C GLN A 134 32.52 7.58 -11.22
N VAL A 135 31.26 7.36 -10.83
CA VAL A 135 30.67 6.08 -10.49
C VAL A 135 30.22 5.36 -11.76
N PHE A 136 30.91 4.29 -12.15
CA PHE A 136 30.44 3.38 -13.19
C PHE A 136 29.40 2.41 -12.61
N PRO A 137 28.23 2.22 -13.24
CA PRO A 137 27.18 1.41 -12.67
C PRO A 137 27.46 -0.09 -12.82
N LEU A 138 27.12 -0.85 -11.78
CA LEU A 138 27.20 -2.31 -11.76
C LEU A 138 25.89 -2.93 -12.23
N VAL A 139 25.94 -3.99 -13.02
CA VAL A 139 24.78 -4.82 -13.36
C VAL A 139 24.57 -5.85 -12.27
N VAL A 140 23.43 -5.80 -11.58
CA VAL A 140 23.12 -6.68 -10.47
C VAL A 140 21.83 -7.44 -10.74
N ALA A 141 21.81 -8.74 -10.47
CA ALA A 141 20.60 -9.55 -10.52
C ALA A 141 19.62 -9.11 -9.42
N ILE A 142 18.38 -8.79 -9.79
CA ILE A 142 17.29 -8.41 -8.86
C ILE A 142 16.20 -9.49 -8.75
N ALA A 143 16.31 -10.53 -9.57
CA ALA A 143 15.52 -11.76 -9.50
C ALA A 143 16.43 -12.96 -9.74
N SER A 144 16.02 -14.15 -9.33
CA SER A 144 16.72 -15.39 -9.70
C SER A 144 16.59 -15.58 -11.22
N ILE A 145 17.70 -15.87 -11.90
CA ILE A 145 17.74 -16.05 -13.35
C ILE A 145 18.09 -17.51 -13.62
N SER A 146 17.19 -18.25 -14.25
CA SER A 146 17.43 -19.65 -14.58
C SER A 146 18.45 -19.80 -15.72
N LYS A 147 19.17 -20.92 -15.74
CA LYS A 147 20.02 -21.28 -16.87
C LYS A 147 19.24 -21.20 -18.20
N GLY A 148 19.78 -20.43 -19.15
CA GLY A 148 19.20 -20.19 -20.46
C GLY A 148 18.24 -19.01 -20.55
N GLU A 149 17.90 -18.38 -19.43
CA GLU A 149 17.02 -17.21 -19.38
C GLU A 149 17.75 -15.93 -19.83
N GLU A 150 17.05 -15.08 -20.60
CA GLU A 150 17.57 -13.80 -21.08
C GLU A 150 17.77 -12.82 -19.93
N VAL A 151 18.93 -12.17 -19.91
CA VAL A 151 19.26 -11.10 -18.97
C VAL A 151 18.70 -9.79 -19.52
N THR A 152 17.86 -9.13 -18.72
CA THR A 152 17.16 -7.92 -19.12
C THR A 152 17.22 -6.84 -18.04
N TRP A 153 17.21 -5.59 -18.46
CA TRP A 153 17.15 -4.42 -17.58
C TRP A 153 16.14 -3.39 -18.14
N ASN A 154 15.73 -2.39 -17.36
CA ASN A 154 14.79 -1.37 -17.85
C ASN A 154 15.54 -0.10 -18.28
N TYR A 155 15.59 0.15 -19.60
CA TYR A 155 16.33 1.29 -20.19
C TYR A 155 15.88 2.64 -19.63
N LEU A 156 14.62 2.76 -19.22
CA LEU A 156 14.06 4.01 -18.66
C LEU A 156 14.59 4.29 -17.24
N SER A 157 15.42 3.40 -16.70
CA SER A 157 16.07 3.59 -15.42
C SER A 157 17.36 4.41 -15.54
N SER A 158 18.04 4.40 -16.69
CA SER A 158 19.22 5.25 -16.96
C SER A 158 18.95 6.41 -17.91
N GLU A 159 17.99 6.26 -18.84
CA GLU A 159 17.78 7.19 -19.95
C GLU A 159 16.61 8.16 -19.71
N TRP A 160 16.88 9.46 -19.75
CA TRP A 160 15.84 10.50 -19.67
C TRP A 160 14.98 10.56 -20.94
N GLU A 161 15.65 10.54 -22.09
CA GLU A 161 15.10 10.43 -23.44
C GLU A 161 15.98 9.44 -24.22
N LEU A 162 15.38 8.46 -24.89
CA LEU A 162 16.14 7.49 -25.69
C LEU A 162 16.54 8.11 -27.03
N SER A 163 17.78 7.82 -27.47
CA SER A 163 18.23 8.17 -28.82
C SER A 163 17.46 7.45 -29.94
N CYS A 164 17.02 6.21 -29.67
CA CYS A 164 16.27 5.39 -30.61
C CYS A 164 15.06 4.74 -29.91
N PRO A 165 13.92 5.44 -29.83
CA PRO A 165 12.70 4.89 -29.23
C PRO A 165 12.12 3.70 -30.01
N PHE A 166 11.43 2.80 -29.33
CA PHE A 166 10.85 1.58 -29.94
C PHE A 166 9.59 1.08 -29.22
N ASP A 167 8.81 0.23 -29.89
CA ASP A 167 7.65 -0.44 -29.29
C ASP A 167 8.11 -1.64 -28.45
N CYS A 168 7.66 -1.69 -27.20
CA CYS A 168 8.08 -2.70 -26.23
C CYS A 168 7.45 -4.07 -26.55
N GLN A 169 8.30 -5.09 -26.69
CA GLN A 169 7.87 -6.47 -26.97
C GLN A 169 8.02 -7.41 -25.78
N CYS A 170 8.23 -6.88 -24.56
CA CYS A 170 8.57 -7.69 -23.39
C CYS A 170 7.44 -8.61 -22.89
N ARG A 171 6.19 -8.41 -23.33
CA ARG A 171 4.99 -9.19 -22.93
C ARG A 171 4.80 -9.35 -21.41
N SER A 172 5.39 -8.47 -20.60
CA SER A 172 5.09 -8.39 -19.16
C SER A 172 3.59 -8.14 -18.97
N ARG A 173 3.03 -8.44 -17.78
CA ARG A 173 1.62 -8.14 -17.46
C ARG A 173 1.26 -6.71 -17.94
N SER A 174 0.07 -6.55 -18.52
CA SER A 174 -0.33 -5.36 -19.29
C SER A 174 -0.29 -4.04 -18.51
N ASP A 175 -0.29 -4.11 -17.18
CA ASP A 175 -0.18 -2.98 -16.26
C ASP A 175 1.27 -2.54 -15.99
N LEU A 176 2.27 -3.38 -16.25
CA LEU A 176 3.69 -3.05 -16.03
C LEU A 176 4.38 -2.53 -17.30
N CYS A 177 3.87 -2.90 -18.48
CA CYS A 177 4.47 -2.54 -19.75
C CYS A 177 4.16 -1.08 -20.09
N VAL A 178 5.19 -0.29 -20.45
CA VAL A 178 4.99 1.10 -20.89
C VAL A 178 4.45 1.23 -22.32
N GLY A 179 4.34 0.11 -23.05
CA GLY A 179 3.94 0.08 -24.45
C GLY A 179 5.04 0.60 -25.38
N LYS A 180 5.41 1.88 -25.26
CA LYS A 180 6.45 2.54 -26.08
C LYS A 180 7.59 3.06 -25.21
N VAL A 181 8.82 2.62 -25.50
CA VAL A 181 10.02 2.97 -24.72
C VAL A 181 10.61 4.27 -25.28
N LEU A 182 10.23 5.40 -24.67
CA LEU A 182 10.63 6.75 -25.13
C LEU A 182 11.71 7.41 -24.25
N GLY A 183 11.78 7.04 -22.97
CA GLY A 183 12.64 7.65 -21.94
C GLY A 183 11.86 7.97 -20.66
N ALA A 184 12.57 8.10 -19.53
CA ALA A 184 11.97 8.35 -18.22
C ALA A 184 11.09 9.60 -18.16
N LYS A 185 11.37 10.61 -19.00
CA LYS A 185 10.58 11.85 -19.14
C LYS A 185 9.11 11.60 -19.47
N HIS A 186 8.83 10.53 -20.23
CA HIS A 186 7.51 10.21 -20.74
C HIS A 186 6.71 9.25 -19.84
N LEU A 187 7.31 8.80 -18.74
CA LEU A 187 6.63 7.97 -17.76
C LEU A 187 5.54 8.78 -17.02
N THR A 188 4.43 8.13 -16.69
CA THR A 188 3.45 8.71 -15.78
C THR A 188 4.04 8.84 -14.37
N SER A 189 3.48 9.70 -13.51
CA SER A 189 3.96 9.83 -12.12
C SER A 189 3.91 8.50 -11.36
N ALA A 190 2.89 7.66 -11.61
CA ALA A 190 2.80 6.33 -11.02
C ALA A 190 3.93 5.40 -11.50
N GLN A 191 4.24 5.40 -12.80
CA GLN A 191 5.35 4.63 -13.35
C GLN A 191 6.71 5.13 -12.84
N LYS A 192 6.90 6.45 -12.79
CA LYS A 192 8.07 7.12 -12.21
C LYS A 192 8.32 6.69 -10.77
N THR A 193 7.30 6.77 -9.91
CA THR A 193 7.41 6.38 -8.50
C THR A 193 7.74 4.90 -8.35
N ARG A 194 7.12 4.04 -9.14
CA ARG A 194 7.40 2.61 -9.11
C ARG A 194 8.81 2.26 -9.60
N MET A 195 9.29 2.98 -10.62
CA MET A 195 10.61 2.75 -11.22
C MET A 195 11.76 3.41 -10.46
N SER A 196 11.46 4.35 -9.55
CA SER A 196 12.47 5.09 -8.79
C SER A 196 13.54 4.21 -8.11
N PRO A 197 13.27 2.99 -7.60
CA PRO A 197 14.32 2.16 -7.00
C PRO A 197 15.38 1.69 -8.01
N LEU A 198 15.00 1.60 -9.29
CA LEU A 198 15.88 1.14 -10.39
C LEU A 198 16.56 2.30 -11.10
N MET A 199 16.09 3.52 -10.87
CA MET A 199 16.51 4.72 -11.60
C MET A 199 17.86 5.24 -11.12
N ALA A 200 18.61 5.77 -12.08
CA ALA A 200 19.88 6.43 -11.84
C ALA A 200 19.67 7.75 -11.08
N PRO A 201 20.63 8.16 -10.22
CA PRO A 201 20.52 9.40 -9.46
C PRO A 201 20.26 10.65 -10.33
N HIS A 202 20.90 10.75 -11.51
CA HIS A 202 20.68 11.88 -12.42
C HIS A 202 19.28 11.91 -13.03
N ILE A 203 18.62 10.75 -13.17
CA ILE A 203 17.22 10.67 -13.63
C ILE A 203 16.28 11.13 -12.53
N LEU A 204 16.51 10.67 -11.28
CA LEU A 204 15.72 11.10 -10.13
C LEU A 204 15.79 12.63 -9.93
N LYS A 205 16.99 13.21 -10.05
CA LYS A 205 17.18 14.66 -9.98
C LYS A 205 16.41 15.44 -11.07
N LYS A 206 16.38 14.93 -12.30
CA LYS A 206 15.58 15.52 -13.40
C LYS A 206 14.09 15.42 -13.14
N MET A 207 13.63 14.30 -12.58
CA MET A 207 12.22 14.11 -12.23
C MET A 207 11.77 15.11 -11.17
N ALA A 208 12.58 15.33 -10.14
CA ALA A 208 12.30 16.34 -9.12
C ALA A 208 12.24 17.76 -9.72
N ALA A 209 13.13 18.09 -10.66
CA ALA A 209 13.19 19.42 -11.28
C ALA A 209 12.05 19.73 -12.27
N CYS A 210 11.51 18.74 -12.98
CA CYS A 210 10.41 18.98 -13.93
C CYS A 210 9.03 19.13 -13.27
N GLU A 211 8.89 18.80 -11.98
CA GLU A 211 7.59 18.72 -11.30
C GLU A 211 7.39 19.86 -10.27
N SER A 212 8.40 20.72 -10.07
CA SER A 212 8.30 21.96 -9.28
C SER A 212 7.46 23.07 -9.95
N ASP A 213 7.05 22.88 -11.22
CA ASP A 213 6.31 23.86 -12.02
C ASP A 213 4.79 23.63 -12.06
N ILE A 214 4.26 22.64 -11.34
CA ILE A 214 2.80 22.43 -11.25
C ILE A 214 2.24 23.39 -10.20
N ALA A 215 1.56 24.44 -10.66
CA ALA A 215 0.78 25.33 -9.79
C ALA A 215 -0.33 24.53 -9.10
N VAL A 216 -0.14 24.22 -7.82
CA VAL A 216 -1.19 23.62 -6.96
C VAL A 216 -1.91 24.76 -6.25
N ASP A 217 -3.25 24.75 -6.25
CA ASP A 217 -4.01 25.68 -5.44
C ASP A 217 -3.59 25.56 -3.97
N ARG A 218 -3.28 26.69 -3.35
CA ARG A 218 -2.74 26.74 -1.99
C ARG A 218 -3.83 26.44 -0.98
N LEU A 219 -3.89 25.19 -0.51
CA LEU A 219 -4.81 24.72 0.54
C LEU A 219 -4.44 25.23 1.94
N SER A 220 -5.47 25.37 2.80
CA SER A 220 -5.34 25.61 4.23
C SER A 220 -5.36 24.27 4.98
N VAL A 221 -4.23 23.93 5.62
CA VAL A 221 -3.99 22.63 6.24
C VAL A 221 -3.90 22.77 7.76
N CYS A 222 -4.77 22.06 8.48
CA CYS A 222 -4.70 21.95 9.94
C CYS A 222 -3.80 20.77 10.31
N VAL A 223 -2.68 21.03 10.97
CA VAL A 223 -1.78 19.99 11.48
C VAL A 223 -2.21 19.64 12.89
N LEU A 224 -2.61 18.38 13.12
CA LEU A 224 -3.03 17.89 14.42
C LEU A 224 -1.88 17.10 15.04
N GLY A 225 -1.44 17.49 16.24
CA GLY A 225 -0.42 16.78 17.00
C GLY A 225 -0.89 16.47 18.42
N SER A 226 -0.36 15.41 19.01
CA SER A 226 -0.58 15.09 20.43
C SER A 226 0.05 16.17 21.32
N SER A 227 -0.72 16.73 22.24
CA SER A 227 -0.22 17.61 23.29
C SER A 227 -0.06 16.83 24.58
N TYR A 228 1.09 17.02 25.24
CA TYR A 228 1.40 16.39 26.53
C TYR A 228 1.07 17.28 27.72
N ALA A 229 0.54 18.50 27.48
CA ALA A 229 0.35 19.53 28.50
C ALA A 229 -0.53 19.12 29.70
N ASN A 230 -1.43 18.15 29.52
CA ASN A 230 -2.35 17.67 30.56
C ASN A 230 -2.01 16.26 31.10
N GLY A 231 -0.97 15.61 30.56
CA GLY A 231 -0.58 14.25 30.94
C GLY A 231 0.34 14.19 32.16
N LYS A 232 0.16 13.19 33.03
CA LYS A 232 1.13 12.83 34.10
C LYS A 232 2.29 11.97 33.58
N ASP A 233 2.42 11.84 32.26
CA ASP A 233 3.31 10.88 31.62
C ASP A 233 4.76 11.39 31.54
N ALA A 234 5.72 10.53 31.84
CA ALA A 234 7.15 10.84 31.74
C ALA A 234 7.57 11.15 30.29
N LEU A 235 6.88 10.57 29.29
CA LEU A 235 7.08 10.81 27.86
C LEU A 235 6.83 12.28 27.47
N GLY A 236 5.90 12.96 28.14
CA GLY A 236 5.54 14.34 27.84
C GLY A 236 6.62 15.37 28.12
N LYS A 237 7.65 15.00 28.89
CA LYS A 237 8.83 15.87 29.10
C LYS A 237 9.90 15.68 28.02
N ILE A 238 9.75 14.68 27.16
CA ILE A 238 10.82 14.18 26.27
C ILE A 238 10.39 14.18 24.80
N ASP A 239 9.10 14.02 24.51
CA ASP A 239 8.53 13.96 23.15
C ASP A 239 7.50 15.07 22.85
N ASP A 240 7.53 16.20 23.57
CA ASP A 240 6.63 17.35 23.32
C ASP A 240 7.13 18.22 22.15
N TYR A 241 7.23 17.60 20.97
CA TYR A 241 7.61 18.27 19.74
C TYR A 241 6.40 18.72 18.95
N GLN A 242 6.40 19.98 18.50
CA GLN A 242 5.45 20.47 17.51
C GLN A 242 5.84 19.96 16.11
N ARG A 243 5.58 18.68 15.84
CA ARG A 243 5.83 18.07 14.52
C ARG A 243 5.01 18.81 13.46
N ASN A 244 5.64 19.24 12.37
CA ASN A 244 4.95 20.08 11.37
C ASN A 244 5.48 19.88 9.94
N PRO A 245 4.64 19.42 8.97
CA PRO A 245 5.03 19.33 7.57
C PRO A 245 5.38 20.69 6.94
N GLY A 246 4.94 21.81 7.52
CA GLY A 246 5.32 23.16 7.07
C GLY A 246 6.82 23.48 7.22
N TYR A 247 7.60 22.65 7.93
CA TYR A 247 9.06 22.77 7.96
C TYR A 247 9.73 22.38 6.64
N VAL A 248 9.05 21.55 5.83
CA VAL A 248 9.60 20.99 4.59
C VAL A 248 8.76 21.32 3.36
N ASN A 249 7.56 21.85 3.54
CA ASN A 249 6.64 22.17 2.45
C ASN A 249 6.14 23.61 2.57
N HIS A 250 6.28 24.38 1.50
CA HIS A 250 5.88 25.79 1.45
C HIS A 250 4.74 26.06 0.45
N CYS A 251 4.27 25.01 -0.22
CA CYS A 251 3.20 25.05 -1.20
C CYS A 251 1.83 25.34 -0.55
N HIS A 252 1.62 24.90 0.69
CA HIS A 252 0.35 25.04 1.43
C HIS A 252 0.48 25.93 2.68
N ASN A 253 -0.64 26.37 3.23
CA ASN A 253 -0.67 27.12 4.50
C ASN A 253 -0.90 26.16 5.66
N PHE A 254 0.08 25.98 6.53
CA PHE A 254 -0.01 25.05 7.66
C PHE A 254 -0.26 25.77 8.98
N GLU A 255 -1.21 25.28 9.76
CA GLU A 255 -1.47 25.74 11.13
C GLU A 255 -1.50 24.55 12.10
N TYR A 256 -0.63 24.58 13.11
CA TYR A 256 -0.50 23.51 14.11
C TYR A 256 -1.48 23.68 15.27
N HIS A 257 -2.12 22.58 15.66
CA HIS A 257 -3.01 22.47 16.81
C HIS A 257 -2.61 21.25 17.66
N GLY A 258 -2.15 21.50 18.88
CA GLY A 258 -1.87 20.45 19.87
C GLY A 258 -3.13 20.01 20.60
N LEU A 259 -3.42 18.72 20.63
CA LEU A 259 -4.64 18.13 21.20
C LEU A 259 -4.32 17.28 22.44
N SER A 260 -5.03 17.51 23.54
CA SER A 260 -4.91 16.67 24.73
C SER A 260 -5.86 15.48 24.65
N LYS A 261 -5.54 14.34 25.30
CA LYS A 261 -6.39 13.14 25.25
C LYS A 261 -7.82 13.40 25.72
N ASP A 262 -7.99 14.21 26.76
CA ASP A 262 -9.29 14.45 27.41
C ASP A 262 -10.31 15.17 26.52
N ASP A 263 -9.86 16.05 25.63
CA ASP A 263 -10.72 16.91 24.82
C ASP A 263 -10.50 16.80 23.31
N CYS A 264 -9.57 15.94 22.86
CA CYS A 264 -9.16 15.82 21.45
C CYS A 264 -10.33 15.65 20.49
N TYR A 265 -11.33 14.82 20.83
CA TYR A 265 -12.51 14.63 19.98
C TYR A 265 -13.34 15.91 19.83
N ALA A 266 -13.56 16.63 20.94
CA ALA A 266 -14.38 17.83 20.97
C ALA A 266 -13.71 19.01 20.24
N GLU A 267 -12.40 19.20 20.46
CA GLU A 267 -11.62 20.23 19.78
C GLU A 267 -11.44 19.92 18.28
N THR A 268 -11.18 18.65 17.92
CA THR A 268 -11.14 18.23 16.50
C THR A 268 -12.45 18.56 15.80
N ARG A 269 -13.60 18.22 16.41
CA ARG A 269 -14.93 18.58 15.89
C ARG A 269 -15.10 20.08 15.70
N LYS A 270 -14.63 20.90 16.65
CA LYS A 270 -14.72 22.36 16.59
C LYS A 270 -13.86 22.92 15.45
N LEU A 271 -12.65 22.40 15.26
CA LEU A 271 -11.77 22.76 14.15
C LEU A 271 -12.42 22.41 12.80
N ILE A 272 -13.00 21.22 12.65
CA ILE A 272 -13.74 20.81 11.43
C ILE A 272 -14.93 21.75 11.17
N LYS A 273 -15.77 21.99 12.19
CA LYS A 273 -16.96 22.83 12.06
C LYS A 273 -16.66 24.32 11.83
N SER A 274 -15.45 24.78 12.08
CA SER A 274 -15.04 26.16 11.78
C SER A 274 -15.05 26.45 10.27
N GLY A 275 -14.90 25.44 9.42
CA GLY A 275 -14.80 25.59 7.97
C GLY A 275 -13.52 26.29 7.50
N LYS A 276 -12.54 26.51 8.39
CA LYS A 276 -11.29 27.22 8.12
C LYS A 276 -10.29 26.39 7.29
N TYR A 277 -10.36 25.07 7.36
CA TYR A 277 -9.35 24.16 6.81
C TYR A 277 -9.94 23.24 5.74
N ASP A 278 -9.17 23.04 4.68
CA ASP A 278 -9.51 22.13 3.59
C ASP A 278 -9.15 20.69 3.93
N VAL A 279 -8.01 20.49 4.60
CA VAL A 279 -7.43 19.18 4.92
C VAL A 279 -6.81 19.18 6.33
N PHE A 280 -6.88 18.04 7.00
CA PHE A 280 -6.29 17.79 8.30
C PHE A 280 -5.08 16.85 8.17
N PHE A 281 -3.89 17.36 8.43
CA PHE A 281 -2.68 16.56 8.50
C PHE A 281 -2.56 15.96 9.91
N ASN A 282 -3.00 14.71 10.07
CA ASN A 282 -3.02 14.03 11.36
C ASN A 282 -1.65 13.41 11.68
N LEU A 283 -1.03 13.88 12.76
CA LEU A 283 0.19 13.36 13.37
C LEU A 283 -0.06 12.87 14.81
N CYS A 284 -1.31 12.73 15.24
CA CYS A 284 -1.63 12.09 16.51
C CYS A 284 -1.43 10.57 16.38
N ASP A 285 -0.65 10.00 17.30
CA ASP A 285 -0.15 8.62 17.32
C ASP A 285 -0.51 7.87 18.62
N GLY A 286 -1.36 8.44 19.47
CA GLY A 286 -1.85 7.81 20.70
C GLY A 286 -2.81 6.64 20.46
N ALA A 287 -2.68 5.61 21.29
CA ALA A 287 -3.58 4.48 21.33
C ALA A 287 -4.93 4.78 21.99
N LEU A 288 -5.83 3.79 21.99
CA LEU A 288 -7.08 3.90 22.74
C LEU A 288 -6.84 4.10 24.24
N ASP A 289 -5.95 3.31 24.84
CA ASP A 289 -5.59 3.31 26.26
C ASP A 289 -4.42 4.25 26.61
N ALA A 290 -3.84 4.93 25.62
CA ALA A 290 -2.77 5.90 25.84
C ALA A 290 -3.27 7.20 26.48
N THR A 291 -2.35 7.90 27.13
CA THR A 291 -2.55 9.24 27.71
C THR A 291 -2.49 10.37 26.68
N THR A 292 -2.22 10.04 25.41
CA THR A 292 -2.03 10.99 24.30
C THR A 292 -3.12 10.85 23.25
N ALA A 293 -3.44 11.95 22.57
CA ALA A 293 -4.42 11.97 21.49
C ALA A 293 -4.00 11.04 20.33
N GLY A 294 -4.98 10.40 19.68
CA GLY A 294 -4.73 9.52 18.53
C GLY A 294 -6.01 8.95 17.95
N ILE A 295 -6.41 7.72 18.30
CA ILE A 295 -7.60 7.08 17.71
C ILE A 295 -8.88 7.93 17.82
N ASP A 296 -9.06 8.67 18.91
CA ASP A 296 -10.22 9.54 19.12
C ASP A 296 -10.26 10.72 18.14
N VAL A 297 -9.10 11.23 17.73
CA VAL A 297 -8.97 12.26 16.68
C VAL A 297 -9.43 11.69 15.35
N ILE A 298 -9.01 10.46 15.01
CA ILE A 298 -9.38 9.78 13.77
C ILE A 298 -10.89 9.52 13.74
N ARG A 299 -11.48 9.06 14.86
CA ARG A 299 -12.93 8.90 15.00
C ARG A 299 -13.67 10.21 14.73
N ALA A 300 -13.19 11.34 15.25
CA ALA A 300 -13.80 12.64 14.97
C ALA A 300 -13.68 13.02 13.49
N LEU A 301 -12.49 12.88 12.89
CA LEU A 301 -12.25 13.17 11.47
C LEU A 301 -13.15 12.35 10.55
N GLU A 302 -13.30 11.04 10.80
CA GLU A 302 -14.19 10.16 10.04
C GLU A 302 -15.68 10.49 10.26
N THR A 303 -16.10 10.71 11.51
CA THR A 303 -17.50 11.02 11.85
C THR A 303 -18.01 12.27 11.15
N TYR A 304 -17.15 13.29 11.03
CA TYR A 304 -17.49 14.55 10.36
C TYR A 304 -17.03 14.61 8.90
N ASP A 305 -16.56 13.49 8.34
CA ASP A 305 -16.14 13.36 6.94
C ASP A 305 -15.12 14.44 6.53
N ALA A 306 -14.13 14.69 7.38
CA ALA A 306 -13.01 15.57 7.07
C ALA A 306 -12.04 14.88 6.09
N ALA A 307 -11.35 15.65 5.24
CA ALA A 307 -10.21 15.13 4.49
C ALA A 307 -9.02 15.07 5.45
N PHE A 308 -8.45 13.88 5.69
CA PHE A 308 -7.32 13.75 6.60
C PHE A 308 -6.27 12.72 6.16
N THR A 309 -5.02 12.95 6.55
CA THR A 309 -3.87 12.08 6.26
C THR A 309 -3.74 10.93 7.27
N GLY A 310 -3.09 9.83 6.89
CA GLY A 310 -2.85 8.69 7.78
C GLY A 310 -3.93 7.61 7.68
N ALA A 311 -3.88 6.66 8.61
CA ALA A 311 -4.77 5.50 8.65
C ALA A 311 -6.17 5.86 9.21
N GLY A 312 -7.19 5.12 8.79
CA GLY A 312 -8.54 5.18 9.36
C GLY A 312 -8.68 4.33 10.62
N VAL A 313 -9.83 4.43 11.31
CA VAL A 313 -10.05 3.80 12.63
C VAL A 313 -9.85 2.28 12.58
N LYS A 314 -10.23 1.64 11.47
CA LYS A 314 -10.10 0.17 11.31
C LYS A 314 -8.66 -0.32 11.12
N GLN A 315 -7.76 0.55 10.67
CA GLN A 315 -6.38 0.22 10.32
C GLN A 315 -5.38 0.77 11.32
N TYR A 316 -5.81 1.66 12.21
CA TYR A 316 -4.91 2.41 13.07
C TYR A 316 -4.32 1.60 14.23
N GLU A 317 -5.05 0.61 14.74
CA GLU A 317 -4.65 -0.12 15.95
C GLU A 317 -4.86 -1.65 15.86
N PRO A 318 -4.39 -2.32 14.79
CA PRO A 318 -4.38 -3.79 14.80
C PRO A 318 -3.41 -4.29 15.86
N THR A 319 -3.76 -5.39 16.52
CA THR A 319 -2.85 -6.08 17.44
C THR A 319 -1.65 -6.65 16.67
N LYS A 320 -0.50 -6.83 17.33
CA LYS A 320 0.68 -7.44 16.68
C LYS A 320 0.38 -8.85 16.15
N ILE A 321 -0.57 -9.56 16.77
CA ILE A 321 -1.03 -10.87 16.30
C ILE A 321 -1.82 -10.75 15.00
N GLU A 322 -2.78 -9.83 14.92
CA GLU A 322 -3.50 -9.55 13.67
C GLU A 322 -2.55 -9.10 12.56
N MET A 323 -1.58 -8.23 12.86
CA MET A 323 -0.56 -7.82 11.90
C MET A 323 0.20 -9.03 11.34
N LYS A 324 0.59 -9.98 12.21
CA LYS A 324 1.32 -11.19 11.81
C LYS A 324 0.47 -12.15 10.99
N LEU A 325 -0.79 -12.35 11.37
CA LEU A 325 -1.73 -13.19 10.62
C LEU A 325 -1.94 -12.64 9.21
N LEU A 326 -2.19 -11.34 9.08
CA LEU A 326 -2.38 -10.67 7.78
C LEU A 326 -1.10 -10.65 6.95
N ALA A 327 0.07 -10.47 7.58
CA ALA A 327 1.35 -10.54 6.88
C ALA A 327 1.65 -11.96 6.37
N ALA A 328 1.40 -12.99 7.18
CA ALA A 328 1.60 -14.39 6.80
C ALA A 328 0.68 -14.81 5.63
N ASP A 329 -0.60 -14.40 5.66
CA ASP A 329 -1.56 -14.62 4.57
C ASP A 329 -1.10 -13.94 3.26
N ALA A 330 -0.43 -12.79 3.37
CA ALA A 330 0.22 -12.10 2.26
C ALA A 330 1.55 -12.73 1.80
N GLY A 331 1.94 -13.89 2.34
CA GLY A 331 3.17 -14.61 2.00
C GLY A 331 4.45 -13.98 2.56
N ILE A 332 4.34 -13.17 3.62
CA ILE A 332 5.47 -12.54 4.30
C ILE A 332 5.93 -13.43 5.45
N ASN A 333 7.24 -13.61 5.63
CA ASN A 333 7.74 -14.36 6.79
C ASN A 333 7.48 -13.58 8.08
N VAL A 334 6.89 -14.26 9.07
CA VAL A 334 6.71 -13.75 10.43
C VAL A 334 7.44 -14.67 11.41
N PRO A 335 8.13 -14.14 12.43
CA PRO A 335 8.77 -14.98 13.44
C PRO A 335 7.75 -15.93 14.10
N PRO A 336 8.10 -17.19 14.36
CA PRO A 336 7.28 -18.09 15.16
C PRO A 336 6.96 -17.45 16.53
N TYR A 337 5.74 -17.64 17.01
CA TYR A 337 5.27 -17.03 18.25
C TYR A 337 4.22 -17.89 18.96
N PHE A 338 4.02 -17.63 20.26
CA PHE A 338 2.83 -18.04 21.00
C PHE A 338 2.31 -16.89 21.88
N VAL A 339 1.03 -16.94 22.23
CA VAL A 339 0.35 -15.94 23.07
C VAL A 339 0.09 -16.55 24.45
N PHE A 340 0.22 -15.73 25.50
CA PHE A 340 -0.14 -16.09 26.87
C PHE A 340 -1.15 -15.07 27.42
N LYS A 341 -2.16 -15.55 28.15
CA LYS A 341 -3.28 -14.74 28.64
C LYS A 341 -3.57 -14.94 30.13
N ASN A 342 -2.96 -15.95 30.74
CA ASN A 342 -3.20 -16.28 32.14
C ASN A 342 -1.95 -16.94 32.76
N ARG A 343 -2.03 -17.25 34.06
CA ARG A 343 -0.92 -17.88 34.81
C ARG A 343 -0.65 -19.32 34.39
N GLU A 344 -1.67 -20.07 33.98
CA GLU A 344 -1.55 -21.47 33.54
C GLU A 344 -0.70 -21.56 32.27
N ASP A 345 -0.81 -20.58 31.37
CA ASP A 345 0.06 -20.44 30.19
C ASP A 345 1.54 -20.23 30.59
N ILE A 346 1.79 -19.46 31.66
CA ILE A 346 3.16 -19.21 32.16
C ILE A 346 3.74 -20.45 32.85
N GLU A 347 2.92 -21.20 33.57
CA GLU A 347 3.32 -22.47 34.17
C GLU A 347 3.67 -23.50 33.08
N SER A 348 2.92 -23.51 31.98
CA SER A 348 3.08 -24.40 30.83
C SER A 348 4.01 -23.85 29.74
N ILE A 349 4.80 -22.81 30.02
CA ILE A 349 5.52 -22.04 29.01
C ILE A 349 6.55 -22.86 28.22
N GLU A 350 7.15 -23.89 28.82
CA GLU A 350 8.09 -24.78 28.14
C GLU A 350 7.39 -25.64 27.08
N GLU A 351 6.17 -26.08 27.36
CA GLU A 351 5.34 -26.83 26.40
C GLU A 351 4.91 -25.92 25.25
N LEU A 352 4.37 -24.74 25.55
CA LEU A 352 3.99 -23.74 24.54
C LEU A 352 5.17 -23.34 23.66
N PHE A 353 6.35 -23.14 24.26
CA PHE A 353 7.60 -22.85 23.55
C PHE A 353 7.95 -23.97 22.54
N GLY A 354 7.84 -25.24 22.96
CA GLY A 354 8.10 -26.39 22.10
C GLY A 354 7.06 -26.55 21.00
N GLN A 355 5.77 -26.38 21.30
CA GLN A 355 4.67 -26.48 20.34
C GLN A 355 4.76 -25.39 19.26
N ALA A 356 5.16 -24.17 19.63
CA ALA A 356 5.38 -23.07 18.70
C ALA A 356 6.71 -23.18 17.93
N GLY A 357 7.56 -24.16 18.25
CA GLY A 357 8.85 -24.37 17.58
C GLY A 357 9.85 -23.24 17.83
N LEU A 358 9.79 -22.59 19.00
CA LEU A 358 10.67 -21.48 19.31
C LEU A 358 12.10 -21.94 19.61
N THR A 359 13.05 -21.01 19.44
CA THR A 359 14.44 -21.19 19.85
C THR A 359 14.95 -19.91 20.52
N PHE A 360 15.84 -20.06 21.51
CA PHE A 360 16.46 -18.88 22.13
C PHE A 360 17.50 -18.26 21.18
N PRO A 361 17.64 -16.92 21.17
CA PRO A 361 16.92 -15.95 22.01
C PRO A 361 15.47 -15.71 21.55
N VAL A 362 14.60 -15.39 22.50
CA VAL A 362 13.21 -14.96 22.24
C VAL A 362 12.98 -13.55 22.76
N ILE A 363 11.89 -12.91 22.33
CA ILE A 363 11.49 -11.59 22.79
C ILE A 363 10.04 -11.60 23.27
N VAL A 364 9.82 -11.11 24.49
CA VAL A 364 8.50 -10.97 25.11
C VAL A 364 7.95 -9.58 24.81
N LYS A 365 6.73 -9.51 24.30
CA LYS A 365 6.14 -8.27 23.81
C LYS A 365 4.68 -8.13 24.26
N HIS A 366 4.28 -6.89 24.49
CA HIS A 366 2.86 -6.54 24.62
C HIS A 366 2.12 -6.73 23.28
N ILE A 367 0.88 -7.20 23.35
CA ILE A 367 0.05 -7.50 22.17
C ILE A 367 -0.26 -6.23 21.35
N SER A 368 -0.30 -5.07 22.00
CA SER A 368 -0.54 -3.78 21.38
C SER A 368 0.74 -2.99 21.10
N GLY A 369 0.75 -2.23 20.01
CA GLY A 369 1.93 -1.83 19.20
C GLY A 369 2.73 -0.60 19.61
N TYR A 370 2.21 0.29 20.44
CA TYR A 370 2.65 1.69 20.42
C TYR A 370 3.88 1.98 21.30
N SER A 371 4.76 2.86 20.80
CA SER A 371 5.87 3.52 21.50
C SER A 371 6.85 2.65 22.29
N SER A 372 6.94 1.35 21.99
CA SER A 372 7.74 0.39 22.79
C SER A 372 7.34 0.35 24.27
N ILE A 373 6.07 0.63 24.58
CA ILE A 373 5.55 0.51 25.95
C ILE A 373 5.68 -0.95 26.40
N GLY A 374 6.21 -1.15 27.61
CA GLY A 374 6.50 -2.47 28.18
C GLY A 374 7.75 -3.17 27.63
N MET A 375 8.48 -2.57 26.68
CA MET A 375 9.72 -3.11 26.12
C MET A 375 10.95 -2.58 26.85
N THR A 376 11.65 -3.47 27.56
CA THR A 376 12.92 -3.19 28.23
C THR A 376 14.02 -4.07 27.64
N ARG A 377 15.27 -3.91 28.10
CA ARG A 377 16.36 -4.82 27.72
C ARG A 377 16.06 -6.28 28.15
N SER A 378 15.38 -6.47 29.28
CA SER A 378 14.99 -7.78 29.81
C SER A 378 13.93 -8.49 28.96
N SER A 379 13.26 -7.75 28.07
CA SER A 379 12.30 -8.33 27.12
C SER A 379 12.95 -9.33 26.16
N ARG A 380 14.26 -9.23 25.89
CA ARG A 380 15.01 -10.27 25.17
C ARG A 380 15.47 -11.33 26.16
N CYS A 381 14.89 -12.52 26.08
CA CYS A 381 15.18 -13.63 26.97
C CYS A 381 16.06 -14.68 26.28
N SER A 382 17.06 -15.18 26.98
CA SER A 382 18.02 -16.18 26.49
C SER A 382 17.84 -17.56 27.16
N ASP A 383 16.98 -17.66 28.16
CA ASP A 383 16.66 -18.89 28.87
C ASP A 383 15.23 -18.87 29.44
N PHE A 384 14.74 -20.02 29.89
CA PHE A 384 13.38 -20.15 30.44
C PHE A 384 13.16 -19.39 31.74
N LYS A 385 14.21 -19.10 32.52
CA LYS A 385 14.07 -18.35 33.77
C LYS A 385 13.78 -16.88 33.48
N GLN A 386 14.54 -16.29 32.54
CA GLN A 386 14.29 -14.95 32.03
C GLN A 386 12.92 -14.85 31.37
N LEU A 387 12.57 -15.83 30.55
CA LEU A 387 11.28 -15.87 29.85
C LEU A 387 10.09 -15.88 30.82
N ARG A 388 10.12 -16.75 31.84
CA ARG A 388 9.05 -16.80 32.86
C ARG A 388 8.91 -15.49 33.60
N LEU A 389 10.02 -14.93 34.08
CA LEU A 389 10.03 -13.68 34.82
C LEU A 389 9.41 -12.55 34.00
N GLN A 390 9.90 -12.36 32.77
CA GLN A 390 9.46 -11.29 31.90
C GLN A 390 8.00 -11.46 31.46
N SER A 391 7.54 -12.68 31.16
CA SER A 391 6.15 -12.93 30.81
C SER A 391 5.21 -12.74 32.01
N SER A 392 5.63 -13.09 33.23
CA SER A 392 4.87 -12.81 34.44
C SER A 392 4.72 -11.31 34.69
N GLU A 393 5.80 -10.53 34.58
CA GLU A 393 5.76 -9.06 34.75
C GLU A 393 4.83 -8.40 33.73
N LEU A 394 4.90 -8.85 32.47
CA LEU A 394 4.04 -8.34 31.41
C LEU A 394 2.57 -8.72 31.64
N LEU A 395 2.30 -9.97 32.05
CA LEU A 395 0.96 -10.46 32.37
C LEU A 395 0.33 -9.68 33.53
N GLU A 396 1.09 -9.41 34.60
CA GLU A 396 0.60 -8.65 35.76
C GLU A 396 0.30 -7.19 35.40
N THR A 397 1.08 -6.61 34.48
CA THR A 397 0.93 -5.20 34.10
C THR A 397 -0.19 -5.00 33.06
N TYR A 398 -0.29 -5.89 32.07
CA TYR A 398 -1.12 -5.68 30.88
C TYR A 398 -2.18 -6.76 30.64
N GLY A 399 -2.18 -7.85 31.41
CA GLY A 399 -3.19 -8.92 31.32
C GLY A 399 -2.94 -9.96 30.23
N GLU A 400 -2.15 -9.66 29.19
CA GLU A 400 -1.74 -10.63 28.17
C GLU A 400 -0.45 -10.20 27.45
N GLY A 401 0.15 -11.13 26.71
CA GLY A 401 1.31 -10.87 25.88
C GLY A 401 1.64 -12.01 24.94
N PHE A 402 2.74 -11.86 24.22
CA PHE A 402 3.24 -12.92 23.35
C PHE A 402 4.75 -13.01 23.39
N VAL A 403 5.24 -14.18 23.00
CA VAL A 403 6.65 -14.52 22.90
C VAL A 403 6.91 -14.89 21.45
N GLU A 404 7.97 -14.35 20.86
CA GLU A 404 8.41 -14.74 19.53
C GLU A 404 9.92 -14.96 19.47
N ASN A 405 10.38 -15.70 18.46
CA ASN A 405 11.81 -15.78 18.15
C ASN A 405 12.40 -14.38 17.94
N PHE A 406 13.49 -14.09 18.64
CA PHE A 406 14.27 -12.89 18.36
C PHE A 406 15.15 -13.16 17.15
N ILE A 407 14.82 -12.54 16.03
CA ILE A 407 15.61 -12.66 14.80
C ILE A 407 16.92 -11.89 14.99
N GLU A 408 18.04 -12.59 14.96
CA GLU A 408 19.35 -11.96 14.98
C GLU A 408 19.72 -11.45 13.59
N GLY A 409 20.33 -10.26 13.51
CA GLY A 409 20.75 -9.65 12.25
C GLY A 409 20.42 -8.16 12.16
N GLU A 410 20.33 -7.64 10.93
CA GLU A 410 20.13 -6.21 10.67
C GLU A 410 18.66 -5.82 10.84
N GLU A 411 18.41 -4.65 11.42
CA GLU A 411 17.07 -4.08 11.55
C GLU A 411 16.85 -2.99 10.49
N ILE A 412 15.85 -3.20 9.64
CA ILE A 412 15.52 -2.37 8.49
C ILE A 412 14.16 -1.73 8.71
N THR A 413 14.05 -0.46 8.35
CA THR A 413 12.80 0.30 8.38
C THR A 413 12.41 0.72 6.97
N VAL A 414 11.18 0.42 6.59
CA VAL A 414 10.59 0.74 5.27
C VAL A 414 9.40 1.67 5.46
N LEU A 415 9.37 2.80 4.75
CA LEU A 415 8.20 3.69 4.72
C LEU A 415 7.37 3.38 3.48
N ALA A 416 6.11 3.00 3.70
CA ALA A 416 5.11 2.78 2.66
C ALA A 416 4.01 3.83 2.73
N PHE A 417 3.42 4.19 1.59
CA PHE A 417 2.33 5.16 1.55
C PHE A 417 1.46 5.02 0.29
N GLU A 418 0.28 5.63 0.34
CA GLU A 418 -0.60 5.83 -0.81
C GLU A 418 0.12 6.64 -1.89
N GLY A 419 0.48 5.96 -2.99
CA GLY A 419 1.20 6.52 -4.10
C GLY A 419 0.39 7.54 -4.92
N PRO A 420 1.04 8.18 -5.91
CA PRO A 420 0.42 9.21 -6.74
C PRO A 420 -0.67 8.60 -7.62
N CYS A 421 -1.93 8.83 -7.27
CA CYS A 421 -2.92 8.90 -8.33
C CYS A 421 -2.77 10.28 -8.94
N VAL A 422 -2.35 10.31 -10.21
CA VAL A 422 -2.13 11.55 -10.94
C VAL A 422 -3.37 12.44 -10.77
N LEU A 423 -3.16 13.71 -10.38
CA LEU A 423 -4.14 14.77 -10.54
C LEU A 423 -4.28 15.13 -12.03
N GLU A 424 -4.44 14.12 -12.89
CA GLU A 424 -4.98 14.37 -14.23
C GLU A 424 -6.45 14.73 -14.03
N PRO A 425 -7.00 15.64 -14.86
CA PRO A 425 -8.42 15.97 -14.80
C PRO A 425 -9.22 14.68 -14.98
N PHE A 426 -9.71 14.13 -13.87
CA PHE A 426 -10.41 12.86 -13.86
C PHE A 426 -11.65 12.94 -14.75
N ASP A 427 -11.86 11.91 -15.57
CA ASP A 427 -13.16 11.68 -16.17
C ASP A 427 -14.16 11.38 -15.05
N MET A 428 -15.26 12.14 -15.01
CA MET A 428 -16.35 11.95 -14.07
C MET A 428 -16.94 10.53 -14.13
N ALA A 429 -16.89 9.88 -15.30
CA ALA A 429 -17.29 8.49 -15.45
C ALA A 429 -16.35 7.53 -14.68
N GLU A 430 -15.04 7.75 -14.73
CA GLU A 430 -14.06 6.93 -14.00
C GLU A 430 -14.18 7.12 -12.48
N LEU A 431 -14.40 8.37 -12.03
CA LEU A 431 -14.64 8.66 -10.62
C LEU A 431 -15.93 8.01 -10.11
N GLN A 432 -16.99 8.05 -10.91
CA GLN A 432 -18.26 7.41 -10.56
C GLN A 432 -18.08 5.89 -10.45
N ASN A 433 -17.40 5.26 -11.40
CA ASN A 433 -17.07 3.83 -11.35
C ASN A 433 -16.27 3.46 -10.08
N ARG A 434 -15.30 4.30 -9.69
CA ARG A 434 -14.53 4.09 -8.45
C ARG A 434 -15.37 4.28 -7.21
N ALA A 435 -16.25 5.28 -7.17
CA ALA A 435 -17.18 5.48 -6.07
C ALA A 435 -18.16 4.31 -5.92
N ASP A 436 -18.63 3.76 -7.03
CA ASP A 436 -19.51 2.58 -7.04
C ASP A 436 -18.76 1.32 -6.59
N ALA A 437 -17.47 1.16 -6.93
CA ALA A 437 -16.62 0.11 -6.36
C ALA A 437 -16.45 0.24 -4.83
N VAL A 438 -16.30 1.48 -4.32
CA VAL A 438 -16.25 1.74 -2.87
C VAL A 438 -17.57 1.38 -2.19
N ARG A 439 -18.72 1.67 -2.82
CA ARG A 439 -20.04 1.24 -2.32
C ARG A 439 -20.17 -0.28 -2.25
N PHE A 440 -19.67 -0.99 -3.27
CA PHE A 440 -19.73 -2.45 -3.35
C PHE A 440 -18.94 -3.15 -2.24
N GLN A 441 -17.74 -2.66 -1.91
CA GLN A 441 -16.86 -3.34 -0.97
C GLN A 441 -17.18 -3.09 0.52
N GLY A 442 -18.11 -2.18 0.84
CA GLY A 442 -18.52 -1.89 2.24
C GLY A 442 -17.39 -1.39 3.16
N HIS A 443 -16.19 -1.19 2.59
CA HIS A 443 -14.95 -0.78 3.22
C HIS A 443 -14.32 0.26 2.30
N GLY A 444 -13.62 1.26 2.87
CA GLY A 444 -12.95 2.30 2.09
C GLY A 444 -12.09 1.70 0.96
N PRO A 445 -11.81 2.48 -0.11
CA PRO A 445 -11.21 1.96 -1.34
C PRO A 445 -10.03 1.04 -1.00
N MET A 446 -10.12 -0.25 -1.36
CA MET A 446 -8.92 -1.10 -1.45
C MET A 446 -8.09 -0.53 -2.59
N ASN A 447 -7.31 0.50 -2.31
CA ASN A 447 -6.50 1.23 -3.28
C ASN A 447 -5.19 0.46 -3.49
N ASN A 448 -5.30 -0.84 -3.79
CA ASN A 448 -4.16 -1.73 -3.95
C ASN A 448 -3.30 -1.39 -5.18
N ASP A 449 -3.81 -0.58 -6.11
CA ASP A 449 -3.13 -0.29 -7.37
C ASP A 449 -2.18 0.91 -7.30
N ILE A 450 -2.21 1.70 -6.22
CA ILE A 450 -1.43 2.94 -6.11
C ILE A 450 -0.85 3.08 -4.70
N CYS A 451 -0.05 2.09 -4.28
CA CYS A 451 0.75 2.18 -3.07
C CYS A 451 2.23 2.02 -3.45
N THR A 452 3.13 2.67 -2.74
CA THR A 452 4.57 2.57 -3.00
C THR A 452 5.38 2.58 -1.70
N THR A 453 6.68 2.33 -1.81
CA THR A 453 7.66 2.39 -0.73
C THR A 453 8.87 3.25 -1.12
N LEU A 454 9.50 3.85 -0.11
CA LEU A 454 10.73 4.63 -0.26
C LEU A 454 11.96 3.79 0.06
N VAL A 455 13.14 4.36 -0.23
CA VAL A 455 14.43 3.75 0.09
C VAL A 455 14.50 3.43 1.60
N PRO A 456 14.62 2.15 1.99
CA PRO A 456 14.73 1.76 3.39
C PRO A 456 16.02 2.26 4.04
N VAL A 457 15.97 2.38 5.36
CA VAL A 457 17.16 2.64 6.19
C VAL A 457 17.41 1.47 7.12
N THR A 458 18.68 1.19 7.38
CA THR A 458 19.13 0.27 8.42
C THR A 458 19.54 1.05 9.65
N VAL A 459 19.22 0.54 10.84
CA VAL A 459 19.77 1.07 12.09
C VAL A 459 21.05 0.35 12.46
N ARG A 460 22.08 1.11 12.86
CA ARG A 460 23.25 0.59 13.56
C ARG A 460 23.10 0.83 15.05
N PHE A 461 23.00 -0.26 15.79
CA PHE A 461 22.98 -0.24 17.25
C PHE A 461 24.41 -0.11 17.81
N PRO A 462 24.59 0.55 18.98
CA PRO A 462 25.81 0.44 19.76
C PRO A 462 26.13 -1.02 20.10
N SER A 463 27.40 -1.34 20.37
CA SER A 463 27.85 -2.72 20.61
C SER A 463 27.19 -3.43 21.79
N ASN A 464 26.61 -2.69 22.73
CA ASN A 464 25.90 -3.22 23.90
C ASN A 464 24.39 -3.34 23.70
N GLU A 465 23.86 -2.95 22.54
CA GLU A 465 22.43 -3.01 22.22
C GLU A 465 22.21 -3.85 20.98
N THR A 466 21.04 -4.50 20.93
CA THR A 466 20.71 -5.40 19.81
C THR A 466 19.34 -5.16 19.23
N PHE A 467 18.51 -4.32 19.87
CA PHE A 467 17.19 -3.91 19.40
C PHE A 467 16.75 -2.62 20.10
N LYS A 468 15.74 -1.95 19.53
CA LYS A 468 15.22 -0.69 20.05
C LYS A 468 14.21 -0.93 21.19
N HIS A 469 14.60 -0.65 22.44
CA HIS A 469 13.72 -0.68 23.62
C HIS A 469 13.31 0.73 24.07
N PHE A 470 12.36 0.85 25.02
CA PHE A 470 11.77 2.12 25.45
C PHE A 470 12.82 3.18 25.81
N ASP A 471 13.78 2.82 26.65
CA ASP A 471 14.81 3.78 27.11
C ASP A 471 15.69 4.32 25.97
N MET A 472 16.03 3.50 24.98
CA MET A 472 16.78 3.96 23.81
C MET A 472 15.98 4.93 22.95
N LYS A 473 14.65 4.81 22.95
CA LYS A 473 13.77 5.73 22.21
C LYS A 473 13.61 7.06 22.94
N TRP A 474 13.45 7.00 24.27
CA TRP A 474 12.81 8.09 25.00
C TRP A 474 13.58 8.60 26.20
N THR A 475 14.54 7.88 26.78
CA THR A 475 15.15 8.31 28.05
C THR A 475 16.65 8.50 27.98
N THR A 476 17.31 7.84 27.01
CA THR A 476 18.76 7.85 26.86
C THR A 476 19.15 8.46 25.50
N ASN A 477 20.14 9.36 25.49
CA ASN A 477 20.76 9.87 24.26
C ASN A 477 21.69 8.79 23.68
N VAL A 478 21.10 7.72 23.16
CA VAL A 478 21.85 6.65 22.50
C VAL A 478 22.06 7.04 21.03
N ASP A 479 23.32 7.03 20.59
CA ASP A 479 23.73 7.34 19.22
C ASP A 479 23.33 6.20 18.25
N MET A 480 22.02 6.10 17.98
CA MET A 480 21.48 5.26 16.91
C MET A 480 21.76 5.92 15.57
N LYS A 481 22.53 5.26 14.72
CA LYS A 481 22.82 5.75 13.37
C LYS A 481 21.93 5.08 12.35
N TRP A 482 21.34 5.88 11.48
CA TRP A 482 20.52 5.42 10.38
C TRP A 482 21.30 5.57 9.09
N GLU A 483 21.40 4.49 8.34
CA GLU A 483 22.12 4.46 7.08
C GLU A 483 21.19 3.94 5.98
N ARG A 484 21.41 4.42 4.75
CA ARG A 484 20.72 3.86 3.58
C ARG A 484 21.07 2.38 3.44
N ILE A 485 20.07 1.56 3.15
CA ILE A 485 20.31 0.14 2.87
C ILE A 485 21.24 -0.02 1.65
N THR A 486 22.22 -0.93 1.74
CA THR A 486 23.15 -1.22 0.66
C THR A 486 22.72 -2.45 -0.13
N GLY A 487 22.88 -2.42 -1.46
CA GLY A 487 22.55 -3.53 -2.36
C GLY A 487 21.13 -3.45 -2.91
N ILE A 488 20.99 -3.29 -4.23
CA ILE A 488 19.70 -3.06 -4.89
C ILE A 488 18.71 -4.22 -4.73
N ALA A 489 19.19 -5.46 -4.73
CA ALA A 489 18.38 -6.65 -4.48
C ALA A 489 17.74 -6.64 -3.09
N LYS A 490 18.54 -6.33 -2.06
CA LYS A 490 18.11 -6.25 -0.67
C LYS A 490 17.12 -5.10 -0.46
N ASP A 491 17.40 -3.94 -1.05
CA ASP A 491 16.50 -2.79 -1.09
C ASP A 491 15.11 -3.18 -1.64
N LEU A 492 15.08 -3.73 -2.86
CA LEU A 492 13.84 -4.15 -3.53
C LEU A 492 13.06 -5.21 -2.72
N ALA A 493 13.76 -6.18 -2.14
CA ALA A 493 13.13 -7.21 -1.33
C ALA A 493 12.49 -6.64 -0.05
N CYS A 494 13.18 -5.73 0.65
CA CYS A 494 12.61 -5.03 1.81
C CYS A 494 11.42 -4.15 1.42
N ARG A 495 11.50 -3.43 0.29
CA ARG A 495 10.41 -2.62 -0.24
C ARG A 495 9.19 -3.44 -0.62
N ASP A 496 9.37 -4.62 -1.22
CA ASP A 496 8.28 -5.53 -1.54
C ASP A 496 7.58 -6.03 -0.27
N VAL A 497 8.35 -6.46 0.74
CA VAL A 497 7.80 -6.88 2.03
C VAL A 497 7.05 -5.72 2.72
N GLY A 498 7.63 -4.53 2.76
CA GLY A 498 6.98 -3.34 3.33
C GLY A 498 5.69 -2.96 2.60
N LEU A 499 5.68 -3.04 1.27
CA LEU A 499 4.50 -2.76 0.45
C LEU A 499 3.39 -3.80 0.68
N LYS A 500 3.74 -5.08 0.71
CA LYS A 500 2.78 -6.16 1.01
C LYS A 500 2.20 -6.01 2.42
N ALA A 501 3.03 -5.72 3.42
CA ALA A 501 2.58 -5.48 4.78
C ALA A 501 1.64 -4.26 4.86
N PHE A 502 1.98 -3.16 4.18
CA PHE A 502 1.12 -1.98 4.10
C PHE A 502 -0.25 -2.26 3.48
N LYS A 503 -0.29 -3.04 2.39
CA LYS A 503 -1.54 -3.44 1.74
C LYS A 503 -2.35 -4.44 2.57
N ALA A 504 -1.70 -5.40 3.21
CA ALA A 504 -2.38 -6.43 3.99
C ALA A 504 -2.92 -5.90 5.33
N VAL A 505 -2.08 -5.19 6.08
CA VAL A 505 -2.38 -4.73 7.45
C VAL A 505 -3.12 -3.39 7.44
N LEU A 506 -2.57 -2.39 6.73
CA LEU A 506 -3.13 -1.04 6.70
C LEU A 506 -4.08 -0.81 5.51
N ARG A 507 -4.40 -1.87 4.74
CA ARG A 507 -5.26 -1.82 3.54
C ARG A 507 -4.82 -0.79 2.51
N GLY A 508 -3.52 -0.48 2.49
CA GLY A 508 -2.96 0.54 1.60
C GLY A 508 -3.40 1.96 1.96
N MET A 509 -3.83 2.24 3.20
CA MET A 509 -4.38 3.53 3.60
C MET A 509 -3.35 4.43 4.30
N GLY A 510 -3.25 5.68 3.85
CA GLY A 510 -2.37 6.72 4.36
C GLY A 510 -0.90 6.41 4.14
N TYR A 511 -0.19 6.20 5.25
CA TYR A 511 1.22 5.86 5.29
C TYR A 511 1.48 4.97 6.50
N GLY A 512 2.53 4.15 6.42
CA GLY A 512 2.93 3.26 7.50
C GLY A 512 4.40 2.91 7.42
N ARG A 513 5.03 2.80 8.60
CA ARG A 513 6.43 2.40 8.73
C ARG A 513 6.50 0.94 9.14
N THR A 514 7.03 0.11 8.26
CA THR A 514 7.29 -1.30 8.54
C THR A 514 8.68 -1.48 9.11
N ASP A 515 8.78 -2.21 10.22
CA ASP A 515 10.06 -2.61 10.81
C ASP A 515 10.31 -4.09 10.51
N LEU A 516 11.50 -4.40 10.01
CA LEU A 516 11.91 -5.70 9.50
C LEU A 516 13.22 -6.13 10.14
N ARG A 517 13.50 -7.43 10.13
CA ARG A 517 14.84 -7.96 10.36
C ARG A 517 15.29 -8.89 9.26
N ILE A 518 16.59 -8.86 8.98
CA ILE A 518 17.23 -9.74 8.01
C ILE A 518 18.20 -10.62 8.77
N ASP A 519 17.98 -11.94 8.72
CA ASP A 519 18.86 -12.90 9.38
C ASP A 519 20.16 -13.15 8.61
N ALA A 520 21.03 -13.99 9.17
CA ALA A 520 22.32 -14.34 8.58
C ALA A 520 22.21 -15.02 7.21
N ASP A 521 21.09 -15.66 6.90
CA ASP A 521 20.81 -16.32 5.63
C ASP A 521 20.19 -15.34 4.60
N GLY A 522 19.99 -14.07 4.98
CA GLY A 522 19.38 -13.05 4.14
C GLY A 522 17.86 -13.12 4.09
N LYS A 523 17.22 -13.94 4.94
CA LYS A 523 15.76 -14.04 4.99
C LYS A 523 15.18 -12.84 5.75
N ILE A 524 14.17 -12.23 5.13
CA ILE A 524 13.50 -11.03 5.66
C ILE A 524 12.30 -11.47 6.51
N TRP A 525 12.24 -10.96 7.74
CA TRP A 525 11.22 -11.21 8.74
C TRP A 525 10.47 -9.93 9.09
N PHE A 526 9.15 -9.97 9.04
CA PHE A 526 8.27 -8.88 9.42
C PHE A 526 8.11 -8.81 10.95
N LEU A 527 8.42 -7.67 11.55
CA LEU A 527 8.22 -7.45 12.98
C LEU A 527 6.86 -6.82 13.25
N GLU A 528 6.65 -5.62 12.70
CA GLU A 528 5.43 -4.83 12.87
C GLU A 528 5.31 -3.75 11.77
N ILE A 529 4.13 -3.15 11.65
CA ILE A 529 3.90 -1.93 10.86
C ILE A 529 3.19 -0.89 11.72
N ASN A 530 3.75 0.31 11.76
CA ASN A 530 3.30 1.41 12.58
C ASN A 530 2.53 2.43 11.70
N PRO A 531 1.20 2.53 11.81
CA PRO A 531 0.45 3.64 11.21
C PRO A 531 0.79 4.95 11.94
N ASN A 532 0.65 6.10 11.26
CA ASN A 532 0.96 7.41 11.83
C ASN A 532 2.35 7.47 12.51
N CYS A 533 3.34 6.80 11.92
CA CYS A 533 4.69 6.78 12.46
C CYS A 533 5.27 8.19 12.59
N GLY A 534 6.16 8.39 13.57
CA GLY A 534 6.80 9.67 13.82
C GLY A 534 7.46 10.29 12.56
N LEU A 535 6.98 11.49 12.21
CA LEU A 535 7.35 12.27 11.02
C LEU A 535 7.39 13.76 11.35
N PHE A 536 8.19 14.52 10.61
CA PHE A 536 8.34 15.97 10.66
C PHE A 536 8.78 16.50 12.03
N TYR A 537 9.68 15.79 12.69
CA TYR A 537 10.35 16.34 13.87
C TYR A 537 11.19 17.57 13.47
N PRO A 538 11.32 18.60 14.33
CA PRO A 538 12.11 19.80 13.99
C PRO A 538 13.55 19.51 13.57
N ALA A 539 14.21 18.52 14.20
CA ALA A 539 15.55 18.06 13.81
C ALA A 539 15.53 17.04 12.65
N GLY A 540 14.35 16.54 12.28
CA GLY A 540 14.15 15.45 11.33
C GLY A 540 14.98 14.22 11.66
N CYS A 541 14.92 13.79 12.91
CA CYS A 541 15.73 12.71 13.48
C CYS A 541 15.00 11.36 13.53
N ALA A 542 13.69 11.32 13.26
CA ALA A 542 12.96 10.07 13.19
C ALA A 542 13.39 9.25 11.97
N SER A 543 13.31 7.92 12.08
CA SER A 543 13.64 7.00 10.99
C SER A 543 12.89 7.32 9.69
N ALA A 544 11.62 7.73 9.79
CA ALA A 544 10.82 8.09 8.62
C ALA A 544 11.24 9.43 8.00
N ASP A 545 11.65 10.41 8.83
CA ASP A 545 12.24 11.67 8.34
C ASP A 545 13.55 11.42 7.59
N ILE A 546 14.37 10.48 8.09
CA ILE A 546 15.64 10.12 7.45
C ILE A 546 15.40 9.40 6.12
N ILE A 547 14.41 8.51 6.06
CA ILE A 547 13.97 7.89 4.79
C ILE A 547 13.56 8.99 3.79
N LEU A 548 12.73 9.95 4.21
CA LEU A 548 12.29 11.05 3.34
C LEU A 548 13.44 11.95 2.88
N LYS A 549 14.43 12.21 3.74
CA LYS A 549 15.63 12.98 3.39
C LYS A 549 16.53 12.24 2.40
N ASN A 550 16.59 10.91 2.48
CA ASN A 550 17.46 10.08 1.64
C ASN A 550 16.84 9.70 0.28
N ASP A 551 15.53 9.94 0.09
CA ASP A 551 14.83 9.62 -1.16
C ASP A 551 14.75 10.86 -2.06
N GLU A 552 15.64 10.96 -3.04
CA GLU A 552 15.71 12.11 -3.97
C GLU A 552 14.52 12.20 -4.94
N ALA A 553 13.81 11.08 -5.15
CA ALA A 553 12.70 11.01 -6.11
C ALA A 553 11.42 11.59 -5.54
N VAL A 554 11.16 11.27 -4.27
CA VAL A 554 9.98 11.74 -3.54
C VAL A 554 10.36 12.91 -2.66
N GLY A 555 11.27 12.73 -1.70
CA GLY A 555 11.61 13.76 -0.73
C GLY A 555 10.46 14.10 0.22
N ALA A 556 10.77 14.88 1.26
CA ALA A 556 9.79 15.25 2.28
C ALA A 556 8.66 16.16 1.75
N GLU A 557 8.99 17.15 0.91
CA GLU A 557 8.01 18.10 0.38
C GLU A 557 6.93 17.44 -0.48
N ARG A 558 7.35 16.58 -1.43
CA ARG A 558 6.41 15.87 -2.32
C ARG A 558 5.60 14.85 -1.54
N PHE A 559 6.20 14.16 -0.58
CA PHE A 559 5.47 13.23 0.27
C PHE A 559 4.28 13.92 0.96
N VAL A 560 4.49 15.13 1.50
CA VAL A 560 3.40 15.94 2.08
C VAL A 560 2.30 16.22 1.05
N ASN A 561 2.66 16.65 -0.16
CA ASN A 561 1.68 16.92 -1.22
C ASN A 561 0.89 15.67 -1.61
N LEU A 562 1.55 14.51 -1.70
CA LEU A 562 0.92 13.24 -2.01
C LEU A 562 -0.04 12.80 -0.90
N MET A 563 0.32 12.99 0.37
CA MET A 563 -0.55 12.67 1.50
C MET A 563 -1.80 13.55 1.54
N ILE A 564 -1.66 14.84 1.25
CA ILE A 564 -2.78 15.78 1.14
C ILE A 564 -3.69 15.39 -0.03
N ALA A 565 -3.12 15.13 -1.21
CA ALA A 565 -3.89 14.71 -2.39
C ALA A 565 -4.65 13.41 -2.13
N ALA A 566 -4.00 12.42 -1.50
CA ALA A 566 -4.60 11.16 -1.12
C ALA A 566 -5.77 11.37 -0.13
N ALA A 567 -5.57 12.21 0.89
CA ALA A 567 -6.62 12.55 1.86
C ALA A 567 -7.86 13.19 1.20
N THR A 568 -7.65 14.20 0.35
CA THR A 568 -8.73 14.89 -0.37
C THR A 568 -9.47 13.93 -1.30
N ARG A 569 -8.72 13.08 -2.03
CA ARG A 569 -9.29 12.05 -2.89
C ARG A 569 -10.14 11.05 -2.10
N ARG A 570 -9.64 10.54 -0.97
CA ARG A 570 -10.41 9.60 -0.12
C ARG A 570 -11.72 10.23 0.33
N GLN A 571 -11.69 11.47 0.80
CA GLN A 571 -12.90 12.20 1.19
C GLN A 571 -13.85 12.40 0.01
N MET A 572 -13.33 12.77 -1.17
CA MET A 572 -14.14 12.94 -2.38
C MET A 572 -14.82 11.63 -2.79
N LEU A 573 -14.07 10.52 -2.85
CA LEU A 573 -14.63 9.20 -3.15
C LEU A 573 -15.65 8.77 -2.11
N HIS A 574 -15.40 9.03 -0.84
CA HIS A 574 -16.36 8.75 0.23
C HIS A 574 -17.65 9.57 0.06
N LYS A 575 -17.54 10.88 -0.23
CA LYS A 575 -18.68 11.77 -0.53
C LYS A 575 -19.48 11.29 -1.74
N LEU A 576 -18.81 10.84 -2.80
CA LEU A 576 -19.46 10.26 -3.99
C LEU A 576 -20.12 8.91 -3.68
N ALA A 577 -19.51 8.10 -2.82
CA ALA A 577 -20.01 6.81 -2.38
C ALA A 577 -21.14 6.91 -1.35
N ARG A 578 -21.37 8.07 -0.72
CA ARG A 578 -22.49 8.25 0.22
C ARG A 578 -23.82 7.80 -0.39
N PRO A 579 -24.72 7.22 0.42
CA PRO A 579 -26.06 6.91 -0.03
C PRO A 579 -26.72 8.14 -0.65
N CYS A 580 -27.32 7.96 -1.83
CA CYS A 580 -28.11 8.99 -2.50
C CYS A 580 -29.51 9.17 -1.86
N PHE A 581 -29.71 8.64 -0.65
CA PHE A 581 -30.96 8.61 0.08
C PHE A 581 -30.77 8.78 1.58
N ASP A 582 -31.83 9.23 2.25
CA ASP A 582 -31.94 9.27 3.69
C ASP A 582 -33.04 8.29 4.15
N VAL A 583 -32.84 7.68 5.32
CA VAL A 583 -33.90 6.94 6.03
C VAL A 583 -34.76 7.94 6.79
N VAL A 584 -36.03 8.07 6.42
CA VAL A 584 -36.97 9.04 6.98
C VAL A 584 -38.13 8.31 7.62
N PHE A 585 -38.49 8.69 8.86
CA PHE A 585 -39.71 8.19 9.48
C PHE A 585 -40.94 8.83 8.83
N CYS A 586 -41.85 8.00 8.31
CA CYS A 586 -43.10 8.44 7.72
C CYS A 586 -44.25 8.16 8.71
N LYS A 587 -44.79 9.24 9.30
CA LYS A 587 -45.94 9.14 10.22
C LYS A 587 -47.17 8.49 9.58
N MET A 588 -47.37 8.65 8.27
CA MET A 588 -48.55 8.12 7.56
C MET A 588 -48.51 6.60 7.39
N SER A 589 -47.33 6.02 7.16
CA SER A 589 -47.16 4.56 7.06
C SER A 589 -46.81 3.90 8.39
N GLY A 590 -46.56 4.68 9.44
CA GLY A 590 -46.16 4.17 10.77
C GLY A 590 -44.77 3.53 10.80
N GLY A 591 -43.94 3.78 9.78
CA GLY A 591 -42.64 3.13 9.60
C GLY A 591 -41.59 4.02 8.92
N HIS A 592 -40.46 3.42 8.56
CA HIS A 592 -39.36 4.11 7.88
C HIS A 592 -39.49 3.99 6.36
N THR A 593 -38.97 4.97 5.63
CA THR A 593 -38.92 4.97 4.17
C THR A 593 -37.58 5.53 3.70
N LEU A 594 -37.13 5.11 2.51
CA LEU A 594 -35.98 5.70 1.85
C LEU A 594 -36.43 6.85 0.94
N ARG A 595 -35.82 8.02 1.09
CA ARG A 595 -36.07 9.18 0.20
C ARG A 595 -34.80 9.69 -0.42
N ALA A 596 -34.84 10.01 -1.71
CA ALA A 596 -33.71 10.56 -2.44
C ALA A 596 -33.25 11.88 -1.78
N ASN A 597 -31.97 12.01 -1.43
CA ASN A 597 -31.43 13.23 -0.81
C ASN A 597 -30.88 14.24 -1.84
N ARG A 598 -30.80 13.81 -3.10
CA ARG A 598 -30.46 14.61 -4.30
C ARG A 598 -31.24 14.09 -5.51
N LEU A 599 -31.02 14.71 -6.67
CA LEU A 599 -31.45 14.13 -7.95
C LEU A 599 -30.71 12.80 -8.17
N ILE A 600 -31.46 11.73 -8.40
CA ILE A 600 -30.94 10.42 -8.83
C ILE A 600 -31.38 10.23 -10.27
N ARG A 601 -30.44 9.94 -11.17
CA ARG A 601 -30.74 9.76 -12.59
C ARG A 601 -31.24 8.34 -12.86
N GLU A 602 -32.00 8.17 -13.94
CA GLU A 602 -32.37 6.86 -14.46
C GLU A 602 -31.11 5.98 -14.66
N ASN A 603 -31.22 4.70 -14.28
CA ASN A 603 -30.15 3.70 -14.28
C ASN A 603 -28.97 3.99 -13.34
N GLU A 604 -29.07 4.98 -12.44
CA GLU A 604 -28.07 5.20 -11.41
C GLU A 604 -28.17 4.12 -10.30
N LEU A 605 -27.03 3.63 -9.83
CA LEU A 605 -26.94 2.68 -8.72
C LEU A 605 -27.36 3.36 -7.40
N ILE A 606 -28.35 2.81 -6.72
CA ILE A 606 -28.87 3.32 -5.45
C ILE A 606 -28.37 2.45 -4.28
N LEU A 607 -28.50 1.13 -4.40
CA LEU A 607 -28.03 0.17 -3.40
C LEU A 607 -27.09 -0.84 -4.05
N ALA A 608 -25.85 -0.89 -3.56
CA ALA A 608 -24.87 -1.90 -3.92
C ALA A 608 -24.97 -3.08 -2.93
N GLU A 609 -25.86 -4.03 -3.20
CA GLU A 609 -26.12 -5.17 -2.30
C GLU A 609 -25.33 -6.43 -2.67
N GLU A 610 -24.76 -6.45 -3.87
CA GLU A 610 -23.94 -7.56 -4.36
C GLU A 610 -22.65 -7.71 -3.52
N GLY A 611 -22.36 -8.92 -3.05
CA GLY A 611 -21.21 -9.20 -2.17
C GLY A 611 -21.35 -8.71 -0.72
N ARG A 612 -22.49 -8.10 -0.35
CA ARG A 612 -22.75 -7.63 1.01
C ARG A 612 -23.00 -8.81 1.95
N ALA A 613 -22.59 -8.67 3.22
CA ALA A 613 -22.87 -9.65 4.26
C ALA A 613 -24.36 -9.62 4.64
N PHE A 614 -25.01 -10.78 4.56
CA PHE A 614 -26.37 -11.04 5.05
C PHE A 614 -26.34 -12.15 6.08
N HIS A 615 -27.27 -12.13 7.06
CA HIS A 615 -27.52 -13.30 7.87
C HIS A 615 -28.37 -14.28 7.10
N LEU A 616 -28.01 -15.56 7.16
CA LEU A 616 -28.74 -16.63 6.48
C LEU A 616 -29.46 -17.49 7.52
N VAL A 617 -30.72 -17.79 7.26
CA VAL A 617 -31.54 -18.65 8.12
C VAL A 617 -32.37 -19.62 7.29
N SER A 618 -32.61 -20.82 7.82
CA SER A 618 -33.50 -21.79 7.19
C SER A 618 -34.95 -21.59 7.62
N LEU A 619 -35.89 -21.78 6.69
CA LEU A 619 -37.33 -21.62 6.96
C LEU A 619 -37.79 -22.48 8.16
N LYS A 620 -37.38 -23.76 8.17
CA LYS A 620 -37.74 -24.70 9.25
C LYS A 620 -37.19 -24.29 10.62
N HIS A 621 -36.03 -23.63 10.65
CA HIS A 621 -35.49 -23.09 11.90
C HIS A 621 -36.37 -21.94 12.42
N VAL A 622 -36.75 -21.01 11.55
CA VAL A 622 -37.66 -19.90 11.90
C VAL A 622 -38.99 -20.43 12.42
N GLU A 623 -39.62 -21.36 11.69
CA GLU A 623 -40.93 -21.91 12.06
C GLU A 623 -40.93 -22.60 13.44
N ASN A 624 -39.86 -23.33 13.77
CA ASN A 624 -39.79 -24.13 14.99
C ASN A 624 -39.29 -23.36 16.22
N ASN A 625 -38.43 -22.34 16.03
CA ASN A 625 -37.66 -21.76 17.14
C ASN A 625 -37.96 -20.28 17.40
N TRP A 626 -38.51 -19.55 16.45
CA TRP A 626 -38.72 -18.11 16.62
C TRP A 626 -40.09 -17.80 17.26
N PRO A 627 -40.22 -16.70 18.01
CA PRO A 627 -41.52 -16.21 18.46
C PRO A 627 -42.35 -15.70 17.26
N GLU A 628 -43.67 -15.67 17.40
CA GLU A 628 -44.56 -15.34 16.27
C GLU A 628 -44.35 -13.90 15.74
N GLU A 629 -43.95 -12.97 16.62
CA GLU A 629 -43.61 -11.60 16.23
C GLU A 629 -42.45 -11.53 15.22
N ASP A 630 -41.39 -12.31 15.43
CA ASP A 630 -40.25 -12.37 14.53
C ASP A 630 -40.58 -13.13 13.24
N LYS A 631 -41.47 -14.12 13.31
CA LYS A 631 -41.96 -14.81 12.10
C LYS A 631 -42.73 -13.87 11.18
N VAL A 632 -43.49 -12.91 11.73
CA VAL A 632 -44.16 -11.87 10.93
C VAL A 632 -43.14 -11.01 10.20
N VAL A 633 -42.07 -10.58 10.88
CA VAL A 633 -40.98 -9.80 10.26
C VAL A 633 -40.29 -10.62 9.17
N PHE A 634 -39.99 -11.89 9.44
CA PHE A 634 -39.41 -12.82 8.47
C PHE A 634 -40.27 -12.97 7.22
N ARG A 635 -41.58 -13.23 7.36
CA ARG A 635 -42.51 -13.38 6.23
C ARG A 635 -42.63 -12.11 5.37
N ARG A 636 -42.42 -10.94 5.97
CA ARG A 636 -42.55 -9.64 5.29
C ARG A 636 -41.26 -9.19 4.60
N TYR A 637 -40.10 -9.48 5.18
CA TYR A 637 -38.85 -8.80 4.80
C TYR A 637 -37.69 -9.73 4.42
N SER A 638 -37.85 -11.05 4.54
CA SER A 638 -36.79 -12.00 4.15
C SER A 638 -36.66 -12.15 2.62
N TRP A 639 -35.44 -12.45 2.19
CA TRP A 639 -35.09 -12.71 0.79
C TRP A 639 -34.82 -14.21 0.57
N PRO A 640 -35.64 -14.93 -0.22
CA PRO A 640 -35.37 -16.32 -0.54
C PRO A 640 -34.14 -16.44 -1.45
N LEU A 641 -33.17 -17.24 -1.01
CA LEU A 641 -32.04 -17.68 -1.84
C LEU A 641 -32.32 -19.06 -2.45
N SER A 642 -33.17 -19.86 -1.79
CA SER A 642 -33.68 -21.14 -2.27
C SER A 642 -35.03 -21.44 -1.59
N LYS A 643 -35.62 -22.60 -1.86
CA LYS A 643 -36.84 -23.08 -1.17
C LYS A 643 -36.66 -23.24 0.35
N HIS A 644 -35.42 -23.35 0.83
CA HIS A 644 -35.14 -23.63 2.24
C HIS A 644 -34.34 -22.55 2.95
N LEU A 645 -33.61 -21.71 2.22
CA LEU A 645 -32.64 -20.76 2.76
C LEU A 645 -33.01 -19.33 2.39
N TYR A 646 -32.98 -18.46 3.39
CA TYR A 646 -33.38 -17.06 3.29
C TYR A 646 -32.29 -16.16 3.85
N ALA A 647 -32.05 -15.03 3.18
CA ALA A 647 -31.30 -13.90 3.70
C ALA A 647 -32.24 -12.99 4.51
N ILE A 648 -31.77 -12.54 5.68
CA ILE A 648 -32.48 -11.63 6.56
C ILE A 648 -31.60 -10.42 6.87
N TRP A 649 -32.24 -9.36 7.36
CA TRP A 649 -31.55 -8.15 7.81
C TRP A 649 -30.60 -8.45 8.97
N SER A 650 -29.51 -7.68 9.04
CA SER A 650 -28.62 -7.67 10.19
C SER A 650 -29.34 -7.16 11.44
N ASP A 651 -28.90 -7.58 12.62
CA ASP A 651 -29.36 -6.98 13.88
C ASP A 651 -28.86 -5.53 14.05
N ASP A 652 -27.88 -5.10 13.25
CA ASP A 652 -27.37 -3.73 13.22
C ASP A 652 -28.33 -2.78 12.44
N PRO A 653 -29.04 -1.87 13.13
CA PRO A 653 -30.00 -0.96 12.49
C PRO A 653 -29.36 -0.01 11.48
N SER A 654 -28.06 0.26 11.57
CA SER A 654 -27.33 1.15 10.65
C SER A 654 -27.28 0.56 9.22
N THR A 655 -27.43 -0.76 9.11
CA THR A 655 -27.39 -1.49 7.84
C THR A 655 -28.75 -1.69 7.21
N TRP A 656 -29.84 -1.41 7.95
CA TRP A 656 -31.21 -1.62 7.49
C TRP A 656 -31.52 -0.74 6.27
N ARG A 657 -32.31 -1.27 5.33
CA ARG A 657 -32.78 -0.56 4.14
C ARG A 657 -34.30 -0.73 4.03
N PRO A 658 -35.10 0.08 4.75
CA PRO A 658 -36.56 -0.01 4.71
C PRO A 658 -37.11 0.57 3.40
N ILE A 659 -36.94 -0.16 2.30
CA ILE A 659 -37.48 0.18 0.98
C ILE A 659 -38.95 -0.25 0.97
N ASN A 660 -39.86 0.64 0.63
CA ASN A 660 -41.28 0.34 0.58
C ASN A 660 -41.73 -0.23 -0.77
N HIS A 661 -42.88 -0.90 -0.75
CA HIS A 661 -43.53 -1.41 -1.95
C HIS A 661 -44.14 -0.30 -2.83
N SER A 662 -44.02 -0.43 -4.15
CA SER A 662 -44.92 0.23 -5.10
C SER A 662 -45.18 -0.64 -6.34
N CYS A 663 -46.42 -0.65 -6.84
CA CYS A 663 -46.80 -1.37 -8.07
C CYS A 663 -46.23 -0.73 -9.35
N ASP A 664 -45.87 0.56 -9.28
CA ASP A 664 -45.08 1.24 -10.30
C ASP A 664 -43.83 1.81 -9.61
N PRO A 665 -42.82 0.98 -9.32
CA PRO A 665 -41.73 1.34 -8.44
C PRO A 665 -40.81 2.38 -9.07
N THR A 666 -40.14 3.16 -8.22
CA THR A 666 -39.11 4.11 -8.63
C THR A 666 -37.79 3.41 -8.93
N CYS A 667 -37.59 2.20 -8.41
CA CYS A 667 -36.38 1.41 -8.55
C CYS A 667 -36.67 -0.03 -8.99
N TRP A 668 -35.62 -0.73 -9.42
CA TRP A 668 -35.64 -2.14 -9.81
C TRP A 668 -34.28 -2.79 -9.56
N PHE A 669 -34.22 -4.11 -9.58
CA PHE A 669 -32.94 -4.82 -9.53
C PHE A 669 -32.09 -4.59 -10.78
N GLY A 670 -30.80 -4.87 -10.67
CA GLY A 670 -29.88 -4.91 -11.79
C GLY A 670 -30.25 -5.97 -12.82
N PRO A 671 -29.73 -5.88 -14.06
CA PRO A 671 -29.86 -6.96 -15.03
C PRO A 671 -29.19 -8.25 -14.51
N ASP A 672 -29.45 -9.37 -15.19
CA ASP A 672 -28.85 -10.67 -14.89
C ASP A 672 -29.00 -11.13 -13.42
N HIS A 673 -30.16 -10.82 -12.81
CA HIS A 673 -30.53 -11.21 -11.45
C HIS A 673 -29.64 -10.62 -10.34
N SER A 674 -28.94 -9.51 -10.61
CA SER A 674 -28.12 -8.84 -9.60
C SER A 674 -28.96 -8.31 -8.43
N LEU A 675 -28.42 -8.41 -7.21
CA LEU A 675 -29.03 -7.87 -5.99
C LEU A 675 -28.96 -6.34 -5.90
N ASN A 676 -28.15 -5.71 -6.75
CA ASN A 676 -28.03 -4.26 -6.82
C ASN A 676 -29.35 -3.61 -7.22
N VAL A 677 -29.67 -2.47 -6.60
CA VAL A 677 -30.90 -1.72 -6.89
C VAL A 677 -30.54 -0.45 -7.65
N PHE A 678 -31.15 -0.29 -8.82
CA PHE A 678 -30.97 0.85 -9.72
C PHE A 678 -32.24 1.70 -9.80
N ALA A 679 -32.07 2.99 -10.05
CA ALA A 679 -33.16 3.87 -10.40
C ALA A 679 -33.80 3.42 -11.73
N ARG A 680 -35.12 3.23 -11.74
CA ARG A 680 -35.87 2.90 -12.97
C ARG A 680 -36.21 4.14 -13.80
N ARG A 681 -36.09 5.32 -13.21
CA ARG A 681 -36.37 6.65 -13.80
C ARG A 681 -35.63 7.72 -13.01
N ASN A 682 -35.68 8.97 -13.45
CA ASN A 682 -35.17 10.09 -12.65
C ASN A 682 -36.00 10.28 -11.37
N LEU A 683 -35.34 10.38 -10.21
CA LEU A 683 -35.97 10.71 -8.92
C LEU A 683 -35.52 12.10 -8.47
N ALA A 684 -36.49 12.99 -8.22
CA ALA A 684 -36.20 14.29 -7.62
C ALA A 684 -35.87 14.16 -6.12
N LYS A 685 -35.14 15.13 -5.56
CA LYS A 685 -34.88 15.20 -4.12
C LYS A 685 -36.18 15.14 -3.33
N GLY A 686 -36.22 14.27 -2.33
CA GLY A 686 -37.37 14.01 -1.46
C GLY A 686 -38.32 12.93 -1.97
N GLN A 687 -38.20 12.47 -3.22
CA GLN A 687 -39.03 11.38 -3.74
C GLN A 687 -38.69 10.05 -3.07
N GLU A 688 -39.71 9.20 -2.92
CA GLU A 688 -39.59 7.92 -2.26
C GLU A 688 -38.94 6.87 -3.16
N ILE A 689 -38.01 6.13 -2.59
CA ILE A 689 -37.36 4.97 -3.19
C ILE A 689 -38.21 3.75 -2.87
N THR A 690 -38.78 3.16 -3.91
CA THR A 690 -39.71 2.04 -3.83
C THR A 690 -39.29 0.94 -4.78
N ILE A 691 -39.58 -0.30 -4.41
CA ILE A 691 -39.36 -1.50 -5.21
C ILE A 691 -40.65 -2.34 -5.24
N ASP A 692 -40.85 -3.12 -6.29
CA ASP A 692 -41.99 -4.03 -6.36
C ASP A 692 -41.65 -5.32 -5.60
N TYR A 693 -42.20 -5.52 -4.40
CA TYR A 693 -41.93 -6.69 -3.56
C TYR A 693 -42.16 -8.04 -4.28
N SER A 694 -43.03 -8.08 -5.28
CA SER A 694 -43.24 -9.27 -6.10
C SER A 694 -41.98 -9.68 -6.91
N THR A 695 -40.93 -8.86 -6.95
CA THR A 695 -39.66 -9.14 -7.65
C THR A 695 -38.64 -9.93 -6.82
N TYR A 696 -38.93 -10.19 -5.53
CA TYR A 696 -38.04 -10.96 -4.67
C TYR A 696 -38.73 -11.78 -3.58
N CYS A 697 -39.99 -11.53 -3.23
CA CYS A 697 -40.65 -12.25 -2.15
C CYS A 697 -40.88 -13.73 -2.48
N SER A 698 -40.85 -14.59 -1.45
CA SER A 698 -41.05 -16.04 -1.59
C SER A 698 -42.53 -16.42 -1.72
N PRO A 699 -42.95 -17.22 -2.72
CA PRO A 699 -44.31 -17.75 -2.79
C PRO A 699 -44.74 -18.53 -1.54
N ASP A 700 -43.78 -19.17 -0.87
CA ASP A 700 -44.03 -20.08 0.26
C ASP A 700 -44.14 -19.33 1.60
N ALA A 701 -43.44 -18.20 1.75
CA ALA A 701 -43.36 -17.45 3.01
C ALA A 701 -44.01 -16.06 2.95
N PHE A 702 -44.34 -15.54 1.76
CA PHE A 702 -44.88 -14.19 1.58
C PHE A 702 -46.30 -14.08 2.14
N GLU A 703 -46.50 -13.08 3.00
CA GLU A 703 -47.80 -12.75 3.57
C GLU A 703 -48.50 -11.68 2.71
N PRO A 704 -49.68 -11.96 2.13
CA PRO A 704 -50.42 -10.98 1.33
C PRO A 704 -50.78 -9.71 2.11
N PHE A 705 -50.80 -8.56 1.43
CA PHE A 705 -51.13 -7.29 2.09
C PHE A 705 -51.89 -6.32 1.16
N GLU A 706 -52.65 -5.41 1.79
CA GLU A 706 -53.32 -4.32 1.09
C GLU A 706 -52.31 -3.23 0.66
N CYS A 707 -52.27 -2.96 -0.64
CA CYS A 707 -51.35 -1.99 -1.22
C CYS A 707 -51.96 -0.59 -1.26
N HIS A 708 -51.31 0.33 -0.57
CA HIS A 708 -51.65 1.75 -0.52
C HIS A 708 -50.64 2.65 -1.27
N CYS A 709 -49.93 2.13 -2.29
CA CYS A 709 -48.88 2.88 -3.00
C CYS A 709 -49.35 4.13 -3.75
N GLY A 710 -50.67 4.32 -3.93
CA GLY A 710 -51.25 5.53 -4.52
C GLY A 710 -51.05 5.69 -6.03
N THR A 711 -50.38 4.76 -6.71
CA THR A 711 -50.16 4.83 -8.17
C THR A 711 -51.43 4.49 -8.95
N SER A 712 -51.56 5.01 -10.18
CA SER A 712 -52.66 4.66 -11.09
C SER A 712 -52.64 3.18 -11.52
N LYS A 713 -51.48 2.52 -11.40
CA LYS A 713 -51.26 1.09 -11.68
C LYS A 713 -51.31 0.23 -10.41
N CYS A 714 -51.88 0.74 -9.32
CA CYS A 714 -51.95 0.02 -8.05
C CYS A 714 -52.83 -1.23 -8.17
N ARG A 715 -52.28 -2.39 -7.79
CA ARG A 715 -52.96 -3.70 -7.77
C ARG A 715 -53.95 -3.89 -6.63
N LYS A 716 -54.01 -2.94 -5.68
CA LYS A 716 -54.86 -2.94 -4.46
C LYS A 716 -54.48 -4.01 -3.44
N VAL A 717 -54.25 -5.25 -3.84
CA VAL A 717 -53.78 -6.34 -2.98
C VAL A 717 -52.58 -6.99 -3.66
N ILE A 718 -51.51 -7.23 -2.91
CA ILE A 718 -50.34 -7.97 -3.39
C ILE A 718 -50.42 -9.39 -2.83
N THR A 719 -50.37 -10.38 -3.71
CA THR A 719 -50.48 -11.78 -3.34
C THR A 719 -49.36 -12.61 -3.97
N LYS A 720 -49.27 -13.89 -3.59
CA LYS A 720 -48.29 -14.83 -4.17
C LYS A 720 -48.57 -15.13 -5.64
N GLU A 721 -49.80 -14.96 -6.11
CA GLU A 721 -50.21 -15.14 -7.50
C GLU A 721 -49.64 -14.05 -8.42
N ASP A 722 -49.18 -12.91 -7.88
CA ASP A 722 -48.46 -11.90 -8.64
C ASP A 722 -47.05 -12.36 -9.07
N LEU A 723 -46.45 -13.35 -8.41
CA LEU A 723 -45.03 -13.68 -8.52
C LEU A 723 -44.59 -14.27 -9.88
N PRO A 724 -45.34 -15.21 -10.51
CA PRO A 724 -44.91 -15.85 -11.77
C PRO A 724 -44.81 -14.88 -12.96
N ASP A 725 -45.67 -13.86 -13.00
CA ASP A 725 -45.74 -12.90 -14.11
C ASP A 725 -44.67 -11.79 -14.02
N MET A 726 -43.91 -11.72 -12.92
CA MET A 726 -42.91 -10.65 -12.72
C MET A 726 -41.67 -10.85 -13.59
N ALA A 727 -41.26 -12.09 -13.86
CA ALA A 727 -40.15 -12.37 -14.79
C ALA A 727 -40.50 -11.92 -16.22
N ALA A 728 -41.76 -12.08 -16.65
CA ALA A 728 -42.22 -11.57 -17.93
C ALA A 728 -42.26 -10.03 -17.97
N LYS A 729 -42.64 -9.39 -16.86
CA LYS A 729 -42.74 -7.92 -16.76
C LYS A 729 -41.40 -7.21 -16.63
N TYR A 730 -40.48 -7.74 -15.82
CA TYR A 730 -39.21 -7.09 -15.46
C TYR A 730 -37.98 -7.78 -16.07
N GLY A 731 -38.15 -8.89 -16.79
CA GLY A 731 -37.05 -9.64 -17.40
C GLY A 731 -36.11 -10.21 -16.35
N THR A 732 -34.81 -10.02 -16.55
CA THR A 732 -33.76 -10.47 -15.61
C THR A 732 -33.64 -9.59 -14.36
N ARG A 733 -34.47 -8.56 -14.19
CA ARG A 733 -34.44 -7.63 -13.05
C ARG A 733 -35.32 -8.07 -11.88
N VAL A 734 -35.30 -9.37 -11.64
CA VAL A 734 -35.93 -10.07 -10.51
C VAL A 734 -34.88 -10.99 -9.89
N THR A 735 -35.08 -11.43 -8.65
CA THR A 735 -34.14 -12.38 -8.05
C THR A 735 -34.10 -13.70 -8.84
N ALA A 736 -32.94 -14.34 -8.87
CA ALA A 736 -32.75 -15.61 -9.59
C ALA A 736 -33.72 -16.70 -9.10
N PHE A 737 -34.13 -16.62 -7.83
CA PHE A 737 -35.13 -17.52 -7.24
C PHE A 737 -36.45 -17.54 -8.02
N LEU A 738 -36.95 -16.39 -8.48
CA LEU A 738 -38.19 -16.30 -9.24
C LEU A 738 -38.05 -16.71 -10.72
N SER A 739 -36.81 -16.86 -11.19
CA SER A 739 -36.51 -17.12 -12.61
C SER A 739 -36.41 -18.61 -12.93
N GLY A 740 -36.33 -19.46 -11.90
CA GLY A 740 -36.37 -20.92 -11.98
C GLY A 740 -37.64 -21.55 -11.40
N CYS A 741 -38.67 -20.73 -11.12
CA CYS A 741 -39.96 -21.15 -10.57
C CYS A 741 -41.01 -21.38 -11.65
#